data_AF-A0A497JPS3-F1
#
_entry.id   AF-A0A497JPS3-F1
#
_cell.length_a   1.000
_cell.length_b   1.000
_cell.length_c   1.000
_cell.angle_alpha   90.00
_cell.angle_beta   90.00
_cell.angle_gamma   90.00
#
_symmetry.space_group_name_H-M   'P 1'
#
loop_
_entity.id
_entity.type
_entity.pdbx_description
1 polymer ?
#
loop_
_entity_poly.entity_id
_entity_poly.type
_entity_poly.pdbx_seq_one_letter_code
_entity_poly.pdbx_strand_id
1 'polypeptide(L)'
;MSIKNVRLKIDELKTRMALIKNLQLSIGRVTEETPEEPLGPTPFPSLTTLREWDMKLLKRYKPYYLPFCDVCCLCTFGKCDLTGNKRGACGLNMSAQQSRMVLLACCIGAATHIGHARHLVEHLIEKFGRMHPVDVGGVNVEVEAPVTRLVCGVKPKTLGDLEVVLDYLENQLTHLLSITHTGQEGNNLDFESKVFHAGMIDQVGMEVADLAQISAYGFPKADPEAPLIDLGFGVVDINKPVILCIGHNVPPAIGIVDYLTENGLQGEVEVCGLCCTAHDVTRYNPKAKIVGPISWQLRFVRSGVPDVVVVDEQCIRTDILLEAQKVKAPLIAASEKNCQGLEDRTNDDPDKIVEDLVNERVPGVLILDPEKVGEVAVKVALKLAPKRKKFKVIPEVKDVIEGAKRCRQCYRCTRACPNNLPIPEAMKMAAEGNLDKLNEIYDECIGCIRCEHACPEDLPIHSFIVKAAEKKMKNETFKVRAGRGAIQDIEIREVGGPIVLGEIPGVIAFVGCANYPKGGREIAEMAMEFAKRRYIVVTSGCAAMSAGTYKDEDGKTPYEIFPGYFDAGGLLNVGSCVSNPHIAGAAIKIASIFAKRKLMGNYEEIADYVLNRVGAVGVAWGAMSQKAASIASGFWRLGVPVVVGPHGIKYRRMLLGRADKEEDWYVYDARTGEKVYVGPAPEHLFYAAETKEEAMVMIAKLCMRPNDTTKGRAIKLTHYIDLHKRLYGTMPEDIHLFVRTLADVPITMKDEIVKILEEKGWKERPIPDPTLLPRLIRKRKEEQP
;
A
#
# COMPACT_ATOMS: atom_id res chain seq x y z
N MET A 1 -22.77 10.52 15.28
CA MET A 1 -22.69 10.45 16.75
C MET A 1 -21.47 11.28 17.17
N SER A 2 -21.65 12.37 17.92
CA SER A 2 -20.52 13.11 18.50
C SER A 2 -20.25 12.53 19.88
N ILE A 3 -19.02 12.08 20.11
CA ILE A 3 -18.58 11.62 21.43
C ILE A 3 -18.02 12.85 22.11
N LYS A 4 -18.70 13.35 23.15
CA LYS A 4 -18.21 14.48 23.94
C LYS A 4 -17.68 13.95 25.27
N ASN A 5 -16.47 14.38 25.62
CA ASN A 5 -15.99 14.32 26.99
C ASN A 5 -16.51 15.55 27.73
N VAL A 6 -17.25 15.35 28.83
CA VAL A 6 -17.78 16.46 29.62
C VAL A 6 -16.82 16.74 30.76
N ARG A 7 -16.28 17.97 30.80
CA ARG A 7 -15.43 18.43 31.89
C ARG A 7 -16.20 19.41 32.78
N LEU A 8 -16.38 19.03 34.03
CA LEU A 8 -16.93 19.89 35.08
C LEU A 8 -15.76 20.34 35.96
N LYS A 9 -15.49 21.64 35.98
CA LYS A 9 -14.54 22.26 36.90
C LYS A 9 -15.32 22.90 38.03
N ILE A 10 -15.06 22.47 39.26
CA ILE A 10 -15.66 23.03 40.47
C ILE A 10 -14.52 23.64 41.29
N ASP A 11 -14.49 24.96 41.37
CA ASP A 11 -13.39 25.68 42.03
C ASP A 11 -13.37 25.41 43.55
N GLU A 12 -14.55 25.24 44.18
CA GLU A 12 -14.66 24.88 45.60
C GLU A 12 -15.95 24.08 45.88
N LEU A 13 -15.81 22.84 46.37
CA LEU A 13 -16.92 21.99 46.81
C LEU A 13 -16.87 21.82 48.33
N LYS A 14 -17.88 22.38 49.02
CA LYS A 14 -17.97 22.34 50.48
C LYS A 14 -19.09 21.38 50.90
N THR A 15 -18.72 20.29 51.56
CA THR A 15 -19.65 19.32 52.15
C THR A 15 -19.57 19.36 53.67
N ARG A 16 -20.51 18.71 54.37
CA ARG A 16 -20.48 18.62 55.85
C ARG A 16 -19.25 17.90 56.41
N MET A 17 -18.50 17.16 55.57
CA MET A 17 -17.35 16.34 56.00
C MET A 17 -16.01 16.77 55.38
N ALA A 18 -15.99 17.54 54.29
CA ALA A 18 -14.76 17.97 53.63
C ALA A 18 -14.92 19.25 52.80
N LEU A 19 -13.83 20.00 52.68
CA LEU A 19 -13.66 21.13 51.75
C LEU A 19 -12.68 20.71 50.65
N ILE A 20 -13.16 20.59 49.41
CA ILE A 20 -12.33 20.19 48.26
C ILE A 20 -12.19 21.41 47.34
N LYS A 21 -10.95 21.85 47.10
CA LYS A 21 -10.64 22.96 46.20
C LYS A 21 -10.08 22.44 44.88
N ASN A 22 -10.41 23.09 43.77
CA ASN A 22 -9.97 22.76 42.41
C ASN A 22 -10.34 21.34 41.94
N LEU A 23 -11.57 20.89 42.24
CA LEU A 23 -12.03 19.59 41.77
C LEU A 23 -12.30 19.63 40.26
N GLN A 24 -11.59 18.79 39.51
CA GLN A 24 -11.87 18.55 38.10
C GLN A 24 -12.48 17.17 37.92
N LEU A 25 -13.71 17.12 37.43
CA LEU A 25 -14.41 15.90 37.09
C LEU A 25 -14.46 15.76 35.56
N SER A 26 -13.89 14.68 35.03
CA SER A 26 -14.01 14.30 33.62
C SER A 26 -14.96 13.12 33.53
N ILE A 27 -16.14 13.34 32.96
CA ILE A 27 -17.09 12.27 32.65
C ILE A 27 -16.75 11.82 31.22
N GLY A 28 -16.30 10.56 31.10
CA GLY A 28 -16.09 9.93 29.79
C GLY A 28 -17.42 9.73 29.03
N ARG A 29 -17.31 9.19 27.82
CA ARG A 29 -18.38 8.76 26.90
C ARG A 29 -19.80 9.29 27.19
N VAL A 30 -20.07 10.52 26.75
CA VAL A 30 -21.44 11.03 26.57
C VAL A 30 -21.72 11.09 25.06
N THR A 31 -22.69 10.30 24.60
CA THR A 31 -23.16 10.34 23.21
C THR A 31 -24.27 11.38 23.09
N GLU A 32 -24.05 12.45 22.31
CA GLU A 32 -25.17 13.31 21.88
C GLU A 32 -26.09 12.51 20.95
N GLU A 33 -27.39 12.47 21.28
CA GLU A 33 -28.42 11.64 20.62
C GLU A 33 -28.77 12.07 19.19
N THR A 34 -28.24 13.18 18.67
CA THR A 34 -28.56 13.65 17.31
C THR A 34 -27.29 13.79 16.46
N PRO A 35 -27.01 12.86 15.51
CA PRO A 35 -25.95 13.01 14.53
C PRO A 35 -26.14 14.26 13.65
N GLU A 36 -25.07 15.04 13.41
CA GLU A 36 -25.07 16.17 12.44
C GLU A 36 -25.48 15.73 11.03
N GLU A 37 -25.17 14.47 10.67
CA GLU A 37 -25.54 13.84 9.40
C GLU A 37 -26.30 12.52 9.64
N PRO A 38 -27.32 12.18 8.83
CA PRO A 38 -28.09 10.95 9.00
C PRO A 38 -27.21 9.70 8.89
N LEU A 39 -27.31 8.80 9.86
CA LEU A 39 -26.63 7.50 9.81
C LEU A 39 -27.27 6.59 8.76
N GLY A 40 -26.42 5.91 8.01
CA GLY A 40 -26.78 4.81 7.12
C GLY A 40 -27.04 3.50 7.90
N PRO A 41 -27.30 2.41 7.17
CA PRO A 41 -27.78 1.16 7.77
C PRO A 41 -26.69 0.33 8.47
N THR A 42 -25.40 0.61 8.25
CA THR A 42 -24.30 -0.26 8.68
C THR A 42 -23.15 0.50 9.37
N PRO A 43 -23.38 1.33 10.40
CA PRO A 43 -22.28 1.86 11.21
C PRO A 43 -21.65 0.75 12.06
N PHE A 44 -20.33 0.75 12.19
CA PHE A 44 -19.57 -0.26 12.95
C PHE A 44 -19.96 -1.71 12.59
N PRO A 45 -19.87 -2.10 11.31
CA PRO A 45 -20.37 -3.39 10.85
C PRO A 45 -19.68 -4.55 11.57
N SER A 46 -20.47 -5.54 11.97
CA SER A 46 -19.95 -6.85 12.38
C SER A 46 -19.53 -7.68 11.16
N LEU A 47 -18.89 -8.83 11.41
CA LEU A 47 -18.46 -9.79 10.39
C LEU A 47 -19.56 -10.19 9.38
N THR A 48 -20.84 -10.18 9.79
CA THR A 48 -21.96 -10.60 8.95
C THR A 48 -22.76 -9.44 8.38
N THR A 49 -22.56 -8.21 8.87
CA THR A 49 -23.38 -7.04 8.52
C THR A 49 -23.36 -6.76 7.01
N LEU A 50 -22.21 -6.92 6.35
CA LEU A 50 -22.02 -6.64 4.93
C LEU A 50 -21.88 -7.91 4.08
N ARG A 51 -22.18 -9.09 4.66
CA ARG A 51 -22.05 -10.38 4.00
C ARG A 51 -22.88 -10.47 2.72
N GLU A 52 -24.07 -9.90 2.70
CA GLU A 52 -24.91 -9.91 1.49
C GLU A 52 -24.29 -9.16 0.33
N TRP A 53 -23.63 -8.03 0.59
CA TRP A 53 -22.86 -7.31 -0.42
C TRP A 53 -21.68 -8.13 -0.91
N ASP A 54 -20.92 -8.72 0.01
CA ASP A 54 -19.78 -9.56 -0.31
C ASP A 54 -20.19 -10.74 -1.20
N MET A 55 -21.32 -11.39 -0.93
CA MET A 55 -21.84 -12.49 -1.74
C MET A 55 -22.31 -12.05 -3.14
N LYS A 56 -22.81 -10.81 -3.30
CA LYS A 56 -23.12 -10.25 -4.62
C LYS A 56 -21.84 -10.07 -5.44
N LEU A 57 -20.77 -9.57 -4.83
CA LEU A 57 -19.46 -9.47 -5.47
C LEU A 57 -18.88 -10.85 -5.82
N LEU A 58 -18.85 -11.78 -4.87
CA LEU A 58 -18.26 -13.13 -5.05
C LEU A 58 -19.04 -14.00 -6.03
N LYS A 59 -20.34 -13.73 -6.22
CA LYS A 59 -21.14 -14.39 -7.26
C LYS A 59 -20.65 -14.00 -8.66
N ARG A 60 -20.33 -12.71 -8.87
CA ARG A 60 -19.81 -12.19 -10.14
C ARG A 60 -18.32 -12.51 -10.31
N TYR A 61 -17.52 -12.23 -9.30
CA TYR A 61 -16.07 -12.40 -9.27
C TYR A 61 -15.71 -13.64 -8.47
N LYS A 62 -15.88 -14.80 -9.11
CA LYS A 62 -15.72 -16.09 -8.44
C LYS A 62 -14.25 -16.28 -8.03
N PRO A 63 -13.98 -16.72 -6.78
CA PRO A 63 -12.63 -17.05 -6.36
C PRO A 63 -12.03 -18.17 -7.21
N TYR A 64 -10.88 -17.91 -7.81
CA TYR A 64 -10.06 -18.89 -8.49
C TYR A 64 -8.87 -19.25 -7.62
N TYR A 65 -8.87 -20.47 -7.08
CA TYR A 65 -7.87 -20.92 -6.11
C TYR A 65 -6.63 -21.49 -6.78
N LEU A 66 -5.47 -21.05 -6.31
CA LEU A 66 -4.13 -21.40 -6.78
C LEU A 66 -3.30 -21.94 -5.60
N PRO A 67 -3.46 -23.21 -5.19
CA PRO A 67 -2.73 -23.75 -4.06
C PRO A 67 -1.22 -23.59 -4.20
N PHE A 68 -0.61 -22.82 -3.28
CA PHE A 68 0.85 -22.73 -3.17
C PHE A 68 1.43 -23.94 -2.40
N CYS A 69 0.58 -24.63 -1.64
CA CYS A 69 0.90 -25.80 -0.84
C CYS A 69 -0.32 -26.71 -0.79
N ASP A 70 -0.09 -28.00 -1.02
CA ASP A 70 -1.16 -29.00 -1.09
C ASP A 70 -1.54 -29.61 0.27
N VAL A 71 -0.90 -29.17 1.35
CA VAL A 71 -1.13 -29.71 2.69
C VAL A 71 -1.63 -28.64 3.66
N CYS A 72 -2.43 -29.08 4.64
CA CYS A 72 -2.75 -28.28 5.82
C CYS A 72 -1.94 -28.77 7.02
N CYS A 73 -1.20 -27.87 7.65
CA CYS A 73 -0.34 -28.14 8.82
C CYS A 73 -0.69 -27.28 10.06
N LEU A 74 -1.92 -26.75 10.13
CA LEU A 74 -2.31 -25.79 11.18
C LEU A 74 -2.62 -26.40 12.55
N CYS A 75 -2.78 -27.72 12.67
CA CYS A 75 -3.05 -28.37 13.95
C CYS A 75 -2.39 -29.75 14.05
N THR A 76 -2.45 -30.35 15.23
CA THR A 76 -1.82 -31.63 15.58
C THR A 76 -2.52 -32.86 14.97
N PHE A 77 -3.73 -32.72 14.42
CA PHE A 77 -4.30 -33.76 13.55
C PHE A 77 -3.64 -33.82 12.17
N GLY A 78 -2.92 -32.75 11.78
CA GLY A 78 -2.16 -32.69 10.54
C GLY A 78 -0.83 -33.44 10.59
N LYS A 79 -0.06 -33.45 9.50
CA LYS A 79 -0.31 -32.78 8.21
C LYS A 79 -1.41 -33.50 7.41
N CYS A 80 -2.41 -32.77 6.96
CA CYS A 80 -3.46 -33.32 6.09
C CYS A 80 -3.13 -33.06 4.62
N ASP A 81 -3.16 -34.10 3.78
CA ASP A 81 -3.10 -33.99 2.33
C ASP A 81 -4.46 -33.52 1.78
N LEU A 82 -4.47 -32.39 1.06
CA LEU A 82 -5.65 -31.79 0.46
C LEU A 82 -5.63 -31.88 -1.09
N THR A 83 -4.63 -32.57 -1.70
CA THR A 83 -4.50 -32.71 -3.15
C THR A 83 -5.81 -33.23 -3.77
N GLY A 84 -6.20 -32.66 -4.91
CA GLY A 84 -7.46 -33.02 -5.57
C GLY A 84 -8.72 -32.57 -4.81
N ASN A 85 -8.58 -31.56 -3.95
CA ASN A 85 -9.66 -31.03 -3.11
C ASN A 85 -10.20 -32.04 -2.07
N LYS A 86 -9.33 -32.93 -1.59
CA LYS A 86 -9.61 -33.81 -0.44
C LYS A 86 -9.94 -32.97 0.80
N ARG A 87 -10.55 -33.62 1.78
CA ARG A 87 -10.81 -33.05 3.10
C ARG A 87 -9.74 -33.49 4.09
N GLY A 88 -9.27 -32.56 4.91
CA GLY A 88 -8.43 -32.89 6.07
C GLY A 88 -9.23 -33.55 7.19
N ALA A 89 -8.55 -33.92 8.28
CA ALA A 89 -9.15 -34.62 9.40
C ALA A 89 -10.34 -33.88 10.05
N CYS A 90 -10.34 -32.54 10.04
CA CYS A 90 -11.44 -31.72 10.55
C CYS A 90 -12.55 -31.45 9.51
N GLY A 91 -12.47 -32.05 8.32
CA GLY A 91 -13.45 -31.87 7.25
C GLY A 91 -13.19 -30.71 6.29
N LEU A 92 -12.23 -29.82 6.57
CA LEU A 92 -11.89 -28.68 5.70
C LEU A 92 -11.25 -29.13 4.37
N ASN A 93 -11.69 -28.58 3.24
CA ASN A 93 -11.17 -28.92 1.91
C ASN A 93 -10.11 -27.91 1.41
N MET A 94 -9.54 -28.16 0.21
CA MET A 94 -8.51 -27.29 -0.35
C MET A 94 -8.99 -25.85 -0.56
N SER A 95 -10.18 -25.66 -1.15
CA SER A 95 -10.70 -24.31 -1.42
C SER A 95 -10.87 -23.50 -0.13
N ALA A 96 -11.48 -24.08 0.90
CA ALA A 96 -11.62 -23.44 2.21
C ALA A 96 -10.25 -23.21 2.87
N GLN A 97 -9.26 -24.10 2.68
CA GLN A 97 -7.90 -23.88 3.16
C GLN A 97 -7.25 -22.67 2.48
N GLN A 98 -7.38 -22.53 1.16
CA GLN A 98 -6.80 -21.39 0.45
C GLN A 98 -7.44 -20.08 0.94
N SER A 99 -8.77 -20.00 1.03
CA SER A 99 -9.45 -18.82 1.58
C SER A 99 -9.06 -18.53 3.03
N ARG A 100 -8.93 -19.57 3.87
CA ARG A 100 -8.44 -19.43 5.25
C ARG A 100 -7.02 -18.85 5.29
N MET A 101 -6.14 -19.28 4.37
CA MET A 101 -4.79 -18.72 4.29
C MET A 101 -4.78 -17.28 3.78
N VAL A 102 -5.68 -16.92 2.87
CA VAL A 102 -5.86 -15.53 2.45
C VAL A 102 -6.38 -14.68 3.60
N LEU A 103 -7.34 -15.18 4.38
CA LEU A 103 -7.84 -14.49 5.59
C LEU A 103 -6.73 -14.28 6.61
N LEU A 104 -5.90 -15.30 6.88
CA LEU A 104 -4.73 -15.17 7.76
C LEU A 104 -3.78 -14.09 7.25
N ALA A 105 -3.48 -14.06 5.95
CA ALA A 105 -2.65 -13.01 5.37
C ALA A 105 -3.28 -11.62 5.55
N CYS A 106 -4.58 -11.47 5.32
CA CYS A 106 -5.26 -10.19 5.50
C CYS A 106 -5.36 -9.78 6.99
N CYS A 107 -5.52 -10.72 7.92
CA CYS A 107 -5.48 -10.46 9.36
C CYS A 107 -4.08 -9.97 9.79
N ILE A 108 -3.01 -10.60 9.30
CA ILE A 108 -1.64 -10.15 9.59
C ILE A 108 -1.43 -8.72 9.04
N GLY A 109 -1.88 -8.44 7.81
CA GLY A 109 -1.82 -7.11 7.22
C GLY A 109 -2.59 -6.05 8.02
N ALA A 110 -3.86 -6.34 8.35
CA ALA A 110 -4.71 -5.48 9.16
C ALA A 110 -4.14 -5.24 10.57
N ALA A 111 -3.69 -6.29 11.26
CA ALA A 111 -3.04 -6.19 12.56
C ALA A 111 -1.81 -5.27 12.52
N THR A 112 -1.07 -5.32 11.42
CA THR A 112 0.14 -4.52 11.23
C THR A 112 -0.19 -3.03 11.13
N HIS A 113 -1.21 -2.64 10.34
CA HIS A 113 -1.59 -1.22 10.24
C HIS A 113 -2.37 -0.74 11.46
N ILE A 114 -3.26 -1.55 12.04
CA ILE A 114 -4.01 -1.20 13.26
C ILE A 114 -3.06 -1.05 14.46
N GLY A 115 -2.09 -1.95 14.63
CA GLY A 115 -1.09 -1.85 15.70
C GLY A 115 -0.11 -0.68 15.52
N HIS A 116 0.18 -0.28 14.28
CA HIS A 116 0.88 0.98 13.99
C HIS A 116 0.02 2.17 14.42
N ALA A 117 -1.24 2.20 13.98
CA ALA A 117 -2.18 3.29 14.26
C ALA A 117 -2.39 3.49 15.77
N ARG A 118 -2.55 2.39 16.53
CA ARG A 118 -2.69 2.41 17.99
C ARG A 118 -1.49 3.05 18.66
N HIS A 119 -0.28 2.53 18.39
CA HIS A 119 0.94 3.06 18.98
C HIS A 119 1.14 4.54 18.64
N LEU A 120 0.90 4.93 17.38
CA LEU A 120 1.06 6.30 16.92
C LEU A 120 0.05 7.23 17.61
N VAL A 121 -1.23 6.86 17.68
CA VAL A 121 -2.27 7.67 18.33
C VAL A 121 -1.97 7.85 19.83
N GLU A 122 -1.57 6.79 20.53
CA GLU A 122 -1.19 6.87 21.95
C GLU A 122 0.00 7.81 22.16
N HIS A 123 1.09 7.62 21.40
CA HIS A 123 2.26 8.49 21.46
C HIS A 123 1.91 9.96 21.18
N LEU A 124 1.08 10.22 20.17
CA LEU A 124 0.66 11.58 19.81
C LEU A 124 -0.27 12.19 20.86
N ILE A 125 -1.13 11.40 21.51
CA ILE A 125 -1.97 11.86 22.61
C ILE A 125 -1.12 12.22 23.82
N GLU A 126 -0.10 11.42 24.13
CA GLU A 126 0.85 11.73 25.21
C GLU A 126 1.61 13.04 24.92
N LYS A 127 2.06 13.25 23.68
CA LYS A 127 2.87 14.42 23.29
C LYS A 127 2.06 15.70 23.07
N PHE A 128 0.91 15.62 22.41
CA PHE A 128 0.11 16.79 21.98
C PHE A 128 -1.22 16.93 22.71
N GLY A 129 -1.61 15.93 23.49
CA GLY A 129 -2.85 15.91 24.25
C GLY A 129 -4.02 15.33 23.46
N ARG A 130 -4.93 14.68 24.18
CA ARG A 130 -6.14 14.02 23.64
C ARG A 130 -7.04 14.94 22.81
N MET A 131 -7.04 16.24 23.10
CA MET A 131 -7.87 17.25 22.45
C MET A 131 -7.21 17.88 21.21
N HIS A 132 -6.00 17.44 20.82
CA HIS A 132 -5.36 17.92 19.61
C HIS A 132 -6.27 17.68 18.39
N PRO A 133 -6.54 18.70 17.57
CA PRO A 133 -7.51 18.60 16.49
C PRO A 133 -7.01 17.67 15.37
N VAL A 134 -7.94 16.95 14.76
CA VAL A 134 -7.68 16.25 13.49
C VAL A 134 -7.81 17.27 12.35
N ASP A 135 -6.73 17.50 11.63
CA ASP A 135 -6.66 18.44 10.52
C ASP A 135 -5.71 17.94 9.41
N VAL A 136 -6.30 17.54 8.29
CA VAL A 136 -5.60 17.02 7.12
C VAL A 136 -5.68 17.91 5.88
N GLY A 137 -6.20 19.14 6.03
CA GLY A 137 -6.45 20.04 4.90
C GLY A 137 -7.38 21.21 5.19
N GLY A 138 -7.83 21.38 6.43
CA GLY A 138 -8.74 22.44 6.85
C GLY A 138 -9.95 22.57 5.93
N VAL A 139 -10.21 23.79 5.47
CA VAL A 139 -11.33 24.12 4.57
C VAL A 139 -11.22 23.47 3.18
N ASN A 140 -10.04 22.99 2.79
CA ASN A 140 -9.86 22.31 1.50
C ASN A 140 -10.30 20.85 1.54
N VAL A 141 -10.51 20.28 2.74
CA VAL A 141 -10.91 18.88 2.95
C VAL A 141 -11.98 18.82 4.04
N GLU A 142 -13.24 19.05 3.66
CA GLU A 142 -14.40 18.98 4.58
C GLU A 142 -14.84 17.54 4.87
N VAL A 143 -14.57 16.62 3.93
CA VAL A 143 -14.67 15.18 4.15
C VAL A 143 -13.30 14.64 4.53
N GLU A 144 -12.95 14.83 5.81
CA GLU A 144 -11.62 14.61 6.40
C GLU A 144 -11.26 13.13 6.56
N ALA A 145 -12.23 12.29 6.92
CA ALA A 145 -12.03 10.88 7.23
C ALA A 145 -13.04 10.00 6.45
N PRO A 146 -12.99 10.00 5.11
CA PRO A 146 -14.01 9.35 4.28
C PRO A 146 -14.21 7.86 4.57
N VAL A 147 -13.15 7.09 4.83
CA VAL A 147 -13.26 5.66 5.10
C VAL A 147 -13.86 5.42 6.49
N THR A 148 -13.39 6.12 7.51
CA THR A 148 -13.89 6.06 8.88
C THR A 148 -15.35 6.47 8.94
N ARG A 149 -15.73 7.54 8.25
CA ARG A 149 -17.12 7.99 8.15
C ARG A 149 -17.99 6.94 7.45
N LEU A 150 -17.49 6.34 6.37
CA LEU A 150 -18.20 5.28 5.65
C LEU A 150 -18.45 4.03 6.50
N VAL A 151 -17.44 3.58 7.25
CA VAL A 151 -17.49 2.31 8.00
C VAL A 151 -18.09 2.50 9.39
N CYS A 152 -17.61 3.48 10.13
CA CYS A 152 -17.97 3.68 11.54
C CYS A 152 -19.16 4.64 11.71
N GLY A 153 -19.46 5.50 10.72
CA GLY A 153 -20.47 6.55 10.90
C GLY A 153 -20.07 7.58 11.96
N VAL A 154 -18.76 7.80 12.12
CA VAL A 154 -18.17 8.77 13.05
C VAL A 154 -17.34 9.79 12.28
N LYS A 155 -17.46 11.06 12.68
CA LYS A 155 -16.65 12.18 12.19
C LYS A 155 -15.64 12.55 13.30
N PRO A 156 -14.39 12.04 13.25
CA PRO A 156 -13.41 12.31 14.30
C PRO A 156 -12.97 13.77 14.23
N LYS A 157 -12.98 14.47 15.37
CA LYS A 157 -12.57 15.89 15.48
C LYS A 157 -11.25 16.06 16.22
N THR A 158 -10.88 15.10 17.07
CA THR A 158 -9.67 15.12 17.90
C THR A 158 -8.95 13.77 17.86
N LEU A 159 -7.67 13.74 18.28
CA LEU A 159 -6.93 12.48 18.42
C LEU A 159 -7.65 11.48 19.34
N GLY A 160 -8.29 11.96 20.40
CA GLY A 160 -9.06 11.11 21.31
C GLY A 160 -10.29 10.43 20.72
N ASP A 161 -10.83 10.96 19.62
CA ASP A 161 -11.94 10.32 18.90
C ASP A 161 -11.47 9.10 18.10
N LEU A 162 -10.19 9.06 17.73
CA LEU A 162 -9.58 7.96 16.97
C LEU A 162 -9.44 6.68 17.80
N GLU A 163 -9.26 6.79 19.12
CA GLU A 163 -9.21 5.62 20.02
C GLU A 163 -10.48 4.78 19.94
N VAL A 164 -11.66 5.42 19.87
CA VAL A 164 -12.94 4.70 19.78
C VAL A 164 -13.06 3.91 18.48
N VAL A 165 -12.50 4.44 17.40
CA VAL A 165 -12.42 3.73 16.12
C VAL A 165 -11.48 2.54 16.26
N LEU A 166 -10.29 2.74 16.83
CA LEU A 166 -9.30 1.68 17.03
C LEU A 166 -9.81 0.54 17.91
N ASP A 167 -10.56 0.82 18.98
CA ASP A 167 -11.17 -0.19 19.85
C ASP A 167 -12.08 -1.14 19.05
N TYR A 168 -12.86 -0.59 18.11
CA TYR A 168 -13.68 -1.39 17.20
C TYR A 168 -12.81 -2.23 16.26
N LEU A 169 -11.76 -1.66 15.67
CA LEU A 169 -10.89 -2.38 14.73
C LEU A 169 -10.18 -3.57 15.41
N GLU A 170 -9.65 -3.35 16.61
CA GLU A 170 -8.97 -4.37 17.42
C GLU A 170 -9.94 -5.50 17.83
N ASN A 171 -11.18 -5.14 18.19
CA ASN A 171 -12.22 -6.12 18.45
C ASN A 171 -12.54 -6.95 17.19
N GLN A 172 -12.77 -6.32 16.04
CA GLN A 172 -13.09 -7.04 14.79
C GLN A 172 -11.93 -7.93 14.33
N LEU A 173 -10.69 -7.44 14.44
CA LEU A 173 -9.49 -8.20 14.12
C LEU A 173 -9.35 -9.45 14.99
N THR A 174 -9.63 -9.34 16.29
CA THR A 174 -9.62 -10.47 17.23
C THR A 174 -10.60 -11.56 16.77
N HIS A 175 -11.82 -11.16 16.39
CA HIS A 175 -12.80 -12.11 15.88
C HIS A 175 -12.38 -12.73 14.55
N LEU A 176 -11.85 -11.95 13.59
CA LEU A 176 -11.34 -12.47 12.32
C LEU A 176 -10.23 -13.52 12.52
N LEU A 177 -9.26 -13.25 13.40
CA LEU A 177 -8.19 -14.19 13.71
C LEU A 177 -8.77 -15.46 14.36
N SER A 178 -9.73 -15.33 15.27
CA SER A 178 -10.38 -16.48 15.93
C SER A 178 -11.07 -17.44 14.94
N ILE A 179 -11.56 -16.93 13.81
CA ILE A 179 -12.21 -17.74 12.75
C ILE A 179 -11.21 -18.61 11.99
N THR A 180 -9.92 -18.26 12.02
CA THR A 180 -8.87 -19.05 11.36
C THR A 180 -8.49 -20.30 12.17
N HIS A 181 -8.96 -20.39 13.42
CA HIS A 181 -8.77 -21.56 14.28
C HIS A 181 -9.35 -22.83 13.64
N THR A 182 -8.77 -23.98 13.98
CA THR A 182 -9.25 -25.28 13.50
C THR A 182 -10.70 -25.54 13.96
N GLY A 183 -11.57 -25.95 13.03
CA GLY A 183 -12.97 -26.29 13.34
C GLY A 183 -13.97 -25.13 13.35
N GLN A 184 -13.59 -23.96 12.82
CA GLN A 184 -14.47 -22.78 12.73
C GLN A 184 -15.22 -22.74 11.38
N GLU A 185 -14.92 -21.77 10.51
CA GLU A 185 -15.56 -21.62 9.21
C GLU A 185 -15.21 -22.81 8.28
N GLY A 186 -16.22 -23.33 7.59
CA GLY A 186 -16.12 -24.47 6.69
C GLY A 186 -16.41 -24.13 5.23
N ASN A 187 -16.98 -22.95 4.97
CA ASN A 187 -17.32 -22.49 3.63
C ASN A 187 -16.28 -21.48 3.11
N ASN A 188 -15.77 -21.74 1.90
CA ASN A 188 -14.74 -20.90 1.29
C ASN A 188 -15.23 -19.48 0.95
N LEU A 189 -16.48 -19.31 0.50
CA LEU A 189 -17.03 -17.97 0.21
C LEU A 189 -17.26 -17.16 1.48
N ASP A 190 -17.65 -17.81 2.57
CA ASP A 190 -17.76 -17.15 3.87
C ASP A 190 -16.39 -16.76 4.45
N PHE A 191 -15.32 -17.49 4.14
CA PHE A 191 -13.96 -17.01 4.39
C PHE A 191 -13.64 -15.78 3.53
N GLU A 192 -13.99 -15.76 2.24
CA GLU A 192 -13.74 -14.60 1.37
C GLU A 192 -14.52 -13.35 1.79
N SER A 193 -15.76 -13.47 2.29
CA SER A 193 -16.49 -12.34 2.89
C SER A 193 -15.74 -11.79 4.12
N LYS A 194 -15.13 -12.66 4.92
CA LYS A 194 -14.28 -12.25 6.06
C LYS A 194 -12.95 -11.65 5.60
N VAL A 195 -12.40 -12.08 4.47
CA VAL A 195 -11.25 -11.41 3.82
C VAL A 195 -11.61 -9.96 3.46
N PHE A 196 -12.78 -9.74 2.85
CA PHE A 196 -13.26 -8.39 2.56
C PHE A 196 -13.46 -7.56 3.83
N HIS A 197 -13.95 -8.17 4.91
CA HIS A 197 -14.06 -7.50 6.21
C HIS A 197 -12.71 -7.10 6.79
N ALA A 198 -11.72 -7.99 6.75
CA ALA A 198 -10.34 -7.70 7.17
C ALA A 198 -9.76 -6.50 6.39
N GLY A 199 -9.96 -6.45 5.08
CA GLY A 199 -9.52 -5.33 4.25
C GLY A 199 -10.22 -4.01 4.55
N MET A 200 -11.51 -4.05 4.85
CA MET A 200 -12.25 -2.85 5.22
C MET A 200 -11.73 -2.26 6.54
N ILE A 201 -11.54 -3.09 7.58
CA ILE A 201 -11.00 -2.58 8.86
C ILE A 201 -9.54 -2.14 8.72
N ASP A 202 -8.77 -2.78 7.85
CA ASP A 202 -7.41 -2.36 7.50
C ASP A 202 -7.38 -0.94 6.90
N GLN A 203 -8.29 -0.65 5.97
CA GLN A 203 -8.41 0.70 5.40
C GLN A 203 -8.73 1.76 6.46
N VAL A 204 -9.59 1.44 7.44
CA VAL A 204 -9.88 2.37 8.55
C VAL A 204 -8.64 2.55 9.44
N GLY A 205 -7.92 1.46 9.77
CA GLY A 205 -6.73 1.54 10.61
C GLY A 205 -5.61 2.38 9.97
N MET A 206 -5.38 2.18 8.67
CA MET A 206 -4.47 3.02 7.91
C MET A 206 -4.91 4.50 7.90
N GLU A 207 -6.22 4.78 7.75
CA GLU A 207 -6.72 6.16 7.70
C GLU A 207 -6.49 6.84 9.04
N VAL A 208 -6.82 6.15 10.15
CA VAL A 208 -6.54 6.63 11.50
C VAL A 208 -5.06 6.98 11.71
N ALA A 209 -4.15 6.09 11.30
CA ALA A 209 -2.71 6.34 11.41
C ALA A 209 -2.30 7.63 10.68
N ASP A 210 -2.65 7.75 9.39
CA ASP A 210 -2.19 8.86 8.57
C ASP A 210 -2.88 10.19 8.96
N LEU A 211 -4.17 10.16 9.35
CA LEU A 211 -4.86 11.32 9.92
C LEU A 211 -4.12 11.84 11.15
N ALA A 212 -3.74 10.95 12.07
CA ALA A 212 -3.08 11.33 13.33
C ALA A 212 -1.73 12.00 13.07
N GLN A 213 -0.85 11.39 12.28
CA GLN A 213 0.47 11.97 12.00
C GLN A 213 0.41 13.25 11.15
N ILE A 214 -0.50 13.34 10.17
CA ILE A 214 -0.68 14.59 9.41
C ILE A 214 -1.07 15.73 10.35
N SER A 215 -2.02 15.45 11.24
CA SER A 215 -2.57 16.45 12.15
C SER A 215 -1.56 16.91 13.20
N ALA A 216 -0.75 15.99 13.73
CA ALA A 216 0.14 16.28 14.84
C ALA A 216 1.55 16.73 14.42
N TYR A 217 2.13 16.11 13.39
CA TYR A 217 3.50 16.41 12.95
C TYR A 217 3.56 17.43 11.81
N GLY A 218 2.42 18.00 11.40
CA GLY A 218 2.40 19.07 10.39
C GLY A 218 2.87 18.61 9.00
N PHE A 219 2.60 17.36 8.64
CA PHE A 219 2.87 16.86 7.29
C PHE A 219 2.10 17.67 6.23
N PRO A 220 2.47 17.55 4.92
CA PRO A 220 1.71 18.16 3.85
C PRO A 220 0.21 17.83 3.94
N LYS A 221 -0.63 18.86 3.90
CA LYS A 221 -2.09 18.79 4.11
C LYS A 221 -2.83 18.91 2.78
N ALA A 222 -2.98 17.78 2.09
CA ALA A 222 -3.58 17.72 0.77
C ALA A 222 -2.90 18.62 -0.27
N ASP A 223 -1.58 18.77 -0.21
CA ASP A 223 -0.82 19.75 -0.96
C ASP A 223 -0.41 19.23 -2.37
N PRO A 224 -1.00 19.73 -3.47
CA PRO A 224 -0.63 19.29 -4.82
C PRO A 224 0.82 19.68 -5.18
N GLU A 225 1.38 20.70 -4.53
CA GLU A 225 2.74 21.19 -4.74
C GLU A 225 3.71 20.75 -3.63
N ALA A 226 3.37 19.66 -2.92
CA ALA A 226 4.26 19.04 -1.95
C ALA A 226 5.68 18.89 -2.53
N PRO A 227 6.73 19.15 -1.73
CA PRO A 227 8.08 19.35 -2.25
C PRO A 227 8.65 18.09 -2.91
N LEU A 228 9.56 18.27 -3.88
CA LEU A 228 10.34 17.19 -4.45
C LEU A 228 11.48 16.79 -3.50
N ILE A 229 11.48 15.53 -3.11
CA ILE A 229 12.45 14.92 -2.20
C ILE A 229 13.51 14.16 -3.00
N ASP A 230 14.75 14.25 -2.54
CA ASP A 230 15.87 13.50 -3.09
C ASP A 230 15.72 11.99 -2.83
N LEU A 231 15.89 11.21 -3.91
CA LEU A 231 15.75 9.76 -3.92
C LEU A 231 17.00 9.09 -4.52
N GLY A 232 17.49 8.04 -3.87
CA GLY A 232 18.51 7.13 -4.40
C GLY A 232 19.74 6.99 -3.51
N PHE A 233 20.70 6.17 -3.92
CA PHE A 233 21.96 6.05 -3.19
C PHE A 233 22.83 7.30 -3.36
N GLY A 234 22.90 7.85 -4.58
CA GLY A 234 23.80 8.94 -4.95
C GLY A 234 23.44 10.30 -4.35
N VAL A 235 22.28 10.44 -3.71
CA VAL A 235 21.86 11.69 -3.06
C VAL A 235 22.38 11.83 -1.62
N VAL A 236 22.92 10.76 -1.04
CA VAL A 236 23.45 10.76 0.32
C VAL A 236 24.90 11.24 0.30
N ASP A 237 25.21 12.32 1.01
CA ASP A 237 26.59 12.78 1.17
C ASP A 237 27.37 11.86 2.12
N ILE A 238 28.09 10.91 1.53
CA ILE A 238 28.87 9.93 2.26
C ILE A 238 30.06 10.53 3.04
N ASN A 239 30.39 11.81 2.88
CA ASN A 239 31.48 12.44 3.63
C ASN A 239 31.05 12.89 5.02
N LYS A 240 29.75 12.99 5.26
CA LYS A 240 29.13 13.29 6.55
C LYS A 240 28.79 12.00 7.30
N PRO A 241 28.58 12.06 8.62
CA PRO A 241 27.95 10.99 9.36
C PRO A 241 26.58 10.65 8.77
N VAL A 242 26.29 9.36 8.59
CA VAL A 242 25.03 8.90 7.99
C VAL A 242 24.22 8.08 8.99
N ILE A 243 23.00 8.50 9.27
CA ILE A 243 22.02 7.73 10.04
C ILE A 243 20.99 7.17 9.06
N LEU A 244 20.81 5.85 9.09
CA LEU A 244 19.82 5.16 8.28
C LEU A 244 18.63 4.72 9.13
N CYS A 245 17.43 5.16 8.76
CA CYS A 245 16.17 4.69 9.35
C CYS A 245 15.49 3.65 8.43
N ILE A 246 15.09 2.50 8.99
CA ILE A 246 14.38 1.45 8.25
C ILE A 246 13.11 1.05 8.97
N GLY A 247 11.96 1.20 8.30
CA GLY A 247 10.68 0.73 8.81
C GLY A 247 9.50 1.59 8.35
N HIS A 248 8.59 1.87 9.27
CA HIS A 248 7.25 2.45 9.08
C HIS A 248 6.89 3.52 10.11
N ASN A 249 7.06 3.25 11.41
CA ASN A 249 6.61 4.16 12.45
C ASN A 249 7.61 5.32 12.60
N VAL A 250 7.17 6.54 12.30
CA VAL A 250 8.04 7.70 12.15
C VAL A 250 8.59 8.35 13.45
N PRO A 251 8.02 8.18 14.66
CA PRO A 251 8.50 8.89 15.86
C PRO A 251 10.01 8.75 16.13
N PRO A 252 10.65 7.56 16.03
CA PRO A 252 12.09 7.45 16.21
C PRO A 252 12.90 8.27 15.19
N ALA A 253 12.42 8.34 13.95
CA ALA A 253 13.05 9.16 12.91
C ALA A 253 12.85 10.66 13.14
N ILE A 254 11.68 11.06 13.68
CA ILE A 254 11.42 12.44 14.11
C ILE A 254 12.31 12.81 15.28
N GLY A 255 12.47 11.94 16.29
CA GLY A 255 13.37 12.20 17.42
C GLY A 255 14.81 12.49 16.99
N ILE A 256 15.31 11.79 15.96
CA ILE A 256 16.62 12.08 15.34
C ILE A 256 16.64 13.47 14.71
N VAL A 257 15.61 13.83 13.94
CA VAL A 257 15.51 15.14 13.28
C VAL A 257 15.38 16.28 14.29
N ASP A 258 14.57 16.10 15.33
CA ASP A 258 14.35 17.07 16.40
C ASP A 258 15.67 17.31 17.15
N TYR A 259 16.36 16.24 17.58
CA TYR A 259 17.65 16.36 18.27
C TYR A 259 18.70 17.09 17.41
N LEU A 260 18.79 16.79 16.11
CA LEU A 260 19.68 17.50 15.19
C LEU A 260 19.34 18.99 15.08
N THR A 261 18.06 19.33 15.07
CA THR A 261 17.58 20.70 14.92
C THR A 261 17.84 21.51 16.20
N GLU A 262 17.49 20.95 17.36
CA GLU A 262 17.67 21.57 18.68
C GLU A 262 19.15 21.82 19.01
N ASN A 263 20.05 20.97 18.51
CA ASN A 263 21.48 21.08 18.76
C ASN A 263 22.26 21.78 17.62
N GLY A 264 21.58 22.36 16.62
CA GLY A 264 22.23 23.07 15.52
C GLY A 264 23.11 22.19 14.61
N LEU A 265 22.84 20.88 14.57
CA LEU A 265 23.57 19.88 13.78
C LEU A 265 22.89 19.58 12.43
N GLN A 266 21.86 20.34 12.08
CA GLN A 266 21.13 20.15 10.84
C GLN A 266 22.03 20.45 9.63
N GLY A 267 22.18 19.48 8.73
CA GLY A 267 23.07 19.59 7.56
C GLY A 267 24.48 19.05 7.80
N GLU A 268 24.89 18.84 9.06
CA GLU A 268 26.15 18.19 9.42
C GLU A 268 26.04 16.67 9.41
N VAL A 269 24.83 16.12 9.63
CA VAL A 269 24.53 14.69 9.62
C VAL A 269 23.47 14.40 8.55
N GLU A 270 23.70 13.36 7.75
CA GLU A 270 22.72 12.87 6.78
C GLU A 270 21.73 11.92 7.46
N VAL A 271 20.45 12.24 7.40
CA VAL A 271 19.36 11.34 7.81
C VAL A 271 18.69 10.81 6.56
N CYS A 272 18.78 9.50 6.37
CA CYS A 272 18.23 8.83 5.21
C CYS A 272 17.33 7.67 5.62
N GLY A 273 16.34 7.35 4.77
CA GLY A 273 15.33 6.34 5.07
C GLY A 273 15.16 5.29 3.99
N LEU A 274 14.72 4.09 4.40
CA LEU A 274 14.22 3.02 3.54
C LEU A 274 12.79 2.66 3.95
N CYS A 275 11.96 2.28 2.97
CA CYS A 275 10.53 1.95 3.19
C CYS A 275 9.68 3.15 3.67
N CYS A 276 8.57 2.89 4.35
CA CYS A 276 7.55 3.90 4.67
C CYS A 276 8.05 5.01 5.59
N THR A 277 8.91 4.70 6.57
CA THR A 277 9.50 5.73 7.43
C THR A 277 10.29 6.77 6.65
N ALA A 278 10.81 6.43 5.46
CA ALA A 278 11.49 7.37 4.59
C ALA A 278 10.53 8.40 3.98
N HIS A 279 9.33 7.98 3.61
CA HIS A 279 8.27 8.91 3.18
C HIS A 279 7.85 9.80 4.34
N ASP A 280 7.61 9.22 5.52
CA ASP A 280 7.04 9.98 6.63
C ASP A 280 8.04 10.95 7.27
N VAL A 281 9.33 10.58 7.39
CA VAL A 281 10.34 11.52 7.88
C VAL A 281 10.58 12.68 6.90
N THR A 282 10.41 12.46 5.59
CA THR A 282 10.57 13.52 4.58
C THR A 282 9.33 14.39 4.42
N ARG A 283 8.15 13.90 4.86
CA ARG A 283 6.96 14.73 5.09
C ARG A 283 7.14 15.65 6.30
N TYR A 284 7.88 15.22 7.32
CA TYR A 284 8.24 16.04 8.47
C TYR A 284 9.36 17.05 8.13
N ASN A 285 10.45 16.57 7.55
CA ASN A 285 11.61 17.38 7.20
C ASN A 285 12.10 17.05 5.77
N PRO A 286 11.80 17.91 4.79
CA PRO A 286 12.20 17.71 3.39
C PRO A 286 13.72 17.66 3.15
N LYS A 287 14.56 18.00 4.14
CA LYS A 287 16.02 17.86 4.05
C LYS A 287 16.49 16.41 4.19
N ALA A 288 15.70 15.54 4.84
CA ALA A 288 15.98 14.11 4.90
C ALA A 288 15.94 13.47 3.50
N LYS A 289 16.60 12.32 3.35
CA LYS A 289 16.77 11.65 2.05
C LYS A 289 16.06 10.31 2.00
N ILE A 290 15.53 9.94 0.83
CA ILE A 290 15.00 8.59 0.61
C ILE A 290 16.07 7.78 -0.11
N VAL A 291 16.53 6.68 0.49
CA VAL A 291 17.45 5.77 -0.20
C VAL A 291 16.68 4.96 -1.23
N GLY A 292 15.54 4.37 -0.86
CA GLY A 292 14.73 3.58 -1.77
C GLY A 292 13.77 2.57 -1.10
N PRO A 293 13.22 1.64 -1.90
CA PRO A 293 12.25 0.65 -1.44
C PRO A 293 12.90 -0.49 -0.63
N ILE A 294 12.07 -1.41 -0.12
CA ILE A 294 12.52 -2.58 0.69
C ILE A 294 13.64 -3.40 0.02
N SER A 295 13.60 -3.58 -1.30
CA SER A 295 14.58 -4.37 -2.06
C SER A 295 15.99 -3.74 -2.06
N TRP A 296 16.14 -2.54 -1.51
CA TRP A 296 17.40 -1.80 -1.45
C TRP A 296 18.05 -1.84 -0.07
N GLN A 297 17.36 -2.36 0.95
CA GLN A 297 17.88 -2.40 2.33
C GLN A 297 19.27 -3.01 2.41
N LEU A 298 19.41 -4.22 1.89
CA LEU A 298 20.64 -4.97 2.07
C LEU A 298 21.82 -4.35 1.31
N ARG A 299 21.60 -3.86 0.09
CA ARG A 299 22.67 -3.21 -0.67
C ARG A 299 23.14 -1.91 -0.02
N PHE A 300 22.24 -1.13 0.55
CA PHE A 300 22.63 0.09 1.26
C PHE A 300 23.39 -0.22 2.56
N VAL A 301 22.92 -1.17 3.38
CA VAL A 301 23.64 -1.57 4.60
C VAL A 301 25.00 -2.18 4.27
N ARG A 302 25.07 -3.12 3.32
CA ARG A 302 26.34 -3.76 2.95
C ARG A 302 27.37 -2.81 2.36
N SER A 303 26.95 -1.69 1.77
CA SER A 303 27.88 -0.66 1.27
C SER A 303 28.76 -0.05 2.38
N GLY A 304 28.35 -0.20 3.64
CA GLY A 304 29.01 0.38 4.81
C GLY A 304 28.84 1.90 4.93
N VAL A 305 28.03 2.53 4.09
CA VAL A 305 27.69 3.96 4.17
C VAL A 305 27.01 4.35 5.49
N PRO A 306 26.01 3.61 6.01
CA PRO A 306 25.36 3.97 7.27
C PRO A 306 26.35 3.89 8.42
N ASP A 307 26.50 4.98 9.18
CA ASP A 307 27.26 5.04 10.43
C ASP A 307 26.50 4.42 11.59
N VAL A 308 25.18 4.59 11.60
CA VAL A 308 24.22 3.99 12.54
C VAL A 308 23.00 3.51 11.76
N VAL A 309 22.48 2.33 12.11
CA VAL A 309 21.21 1.81 11.59
C VAL A 309 20.17 1.88 12.68
N VAL A 310 19.05 2.55 12.42
CA VAL A 310 17.89 2.62 13.33
C VAL A 310 16.75 1.88 12.66
N VAL A 311 16.18 0.90 13.36
CA VAL A 311 15.06 0.10 12.85
C VAL A 311 13.85 0.26 13.76
N ASP A 312 12.68 0.45 13.16
CA ASP A 312 11.41 0.38 13.88
C ASP A 312 10.76 -1.00 13.66
N GLU A 313 9.59 -1.06 13.05
CA GLU A 313 8.79 -2.23 12.75
C GLU A 313 8.47 -2.38 11.25
N GLN A 314 8.13 -3.62 10.87
CA GLN A 314 7.56 -4.02 9.59
C GLN A 314 8.47 -3.85 8.36
N CYS A 315 8.49 -4.87 7.50
CA CYS A 315 9.29 -4.91 6.27
C CYS A 315 10.79 -4.68 6.48
N ILE A 316 11.30 -4.85 7.69
CA ILE A 316 12.73 -4.83 8.01
C ILE A 316 13.26 -6.24 7.80
N ARG A 317 14.41 -6.37 7.14
CA ARG A 317 15.10 -7.65 7.05
C ARG A 317 15.42 -8.19 8.44
N THR A 318 15.07 -9.45 8.71
CA THR A 318 15.26 -10.05 10.04
C THR A 318 16.73 -10.37 10.35
N ASP A 319 17.61 -10.36 9.36
CA ASP A 319 19.06 -10.52 9.50
C ASP A 319 19.82 -9.18 9.45
N ILE A 320 19.12 -8.05 9.55
CA ILE A 320 19.72 -6.72 9.40
C ILE A 320 20.81 -6.42 10.43
N LEU A 321 20.67 -6.93 11.67
CA LEU A 321 21.69 -6.79 12.71
C LEU A 321 22.99 -7.48 12.30
N LEU A 322 22.89 -8.72 11.79
CA LEU A 322 24.05 -9.49 11.33
C LEU A 322 24.77 -8.79 10.17
N GLU A 323 24.01 -8.16 9.27
CA GLU A 323 24.55 -7.45 8.12
C GLU A 323 25.16 -6.09 8.51
N ALA A 324 24.57 -5.40 9.49
CA ALA A 324 25.13 -4.16 10.06
C ALA A 324 26.46 -4.43 10.81
N GLN A 325 26.54 -5.54 11.55
CA GLN A 325 27.78 -5.96 12.24
C GLN A 325 28.94 -6.17 11.27
N LYS A 326 28.70 -6.75 10.07
CA LYS A 326 29.74 -6.98 9.06
C LYS A 326 30.42 -5.69 8.58
N VAL A 327 29.70 -4.56 8.63
CA VAL A 327 30.22 -3.24 8.28
C VAL A 327 30.56 -2.37 9.49
N LYS A 328 30.50 -2.95 10.70
CA LYS A 328 30.69 -2.30 12.00
C LYS A 328 29.73 -1.13 12.26
N ALA A 329 28.53 -1.18 11.68
CA ALA A 329 27.47 -0.24 12.01
C ALA A 329 26.69 -0.77 13.23
N PRO A 330 26.63 -0.04 14.36
CA PRO A 330 25.72 -0.40 15.43
C PRO A 330 24.27 -0.24 14.98
N LEU A 331 23.40 -1.06 15.56
CA LEU A 331 21.97 -1.03 15.31
C LEU A 331 21.19 -0.60 16.56
N ILE A 332 20.26 0.33 16.40
CA ILE A 332 19.28 0.71 17.43
C ILE A 332 17.92 0.16 17.01
N ALA A 333 17.37 -0.77 17.78
CA ALA A 333 15.98 -1.18 17.64
C ALA A 333 15.09 -0.21 18.42
N ALA A 334 14.05 0.32 17.76
CA ALA A 334 13.19 1.38 18.28
C ALA A 334 11.71 0.97 18.37
N SER A 335 11.42 -0.34 18.39
CA SER A 335 10.07 -0.86 18.49
C SER A 335 10.05 -2.17 19.27
N GLU A 336 9.08 -2.31 20.19
CA GLU A 336 8.79 -3.55 20.91
C GLU A 336 8.40 -4.71 19.98
N LYS A 337 7.93 -4.39 18.76
CA LYS A 337 7.57 -5.40 17.76
C LYS A 337 8.80 -6.00 17.06
N ASN A 338 9.98 -5.41 17.24
CA ASN A 338 11.21 -5.80 16.56
C ASN A 338 12.46 -5.55 17.43
N CYS A 339 12.59 -6.29 18.53
CA CYS A 339 13.68 -6.09 19.49
C CYS A 339 15.05 -6.68 19.06
N GLN A 340 15.10 -7.52 18.03
CA GLN A 340 16.33 -8.16 17.50
C GLN A 340 17.17 -8.95 18.54
N GLY A 341 16.61 -9.27 19.71
CA GLY A 341 17.36 -9.90 20.82
C GLY A 341 18.38 -8.98 21.49
N LEU A 342 18.28 -7.67 21.27
CA LEU A 342 19.18 -6.67 21.84
C LEU A 342 18.81 -6.35 23.29
N GLU A 343 19.80 -5.92 24.07
CA GLU A 343 19.61 -5.48 25.44
C GLU A 343 18.74 -4.20 25.46
N ASP A 344 17.73 -4.18 26.34
CA ASP A 344 16.92 -2.99 26.57
C ASP A 344 17.68 -1.97 27.41
N ARG A 345 17.99 -0.84 26.79
CA ARG A 345 18.71 0.28 27.39
C ARG A 345 17.84 1.54 27.44
N THR A 346 16.52 1.39 27.30
CA THR A 346 15.57 2.53 27.27
C THR A 346 15.71 3.42 28.51
N ASN A 347 15.99 2.86 29.68
CA ASN A 347 16.10 3.60 30.94
C ASN A 347 17.52 4.00 31.32
N ASP A 348 18.51 3.66 30.51
CA ASP A 348 19.92 3.96 30.78
C ASP A 348 20.27 5.40 30.43
N ASP A 349 21.39 5.85 31.00
CA ASP A 349 22.03 7.11 30.64
C ASP A 349 22.50 7.08 29.16
N PRO A 350 22.09 8.04 28.32
CA PRO A 350 22.43 8.05 26.90
C PRO A 350 23.93 7.99 26.63
N ASP A 351 24.75 8.67 27.43
CA ASP A 351 26.20 8.72 27.20
C ASP A 351 26.87 7.36 27.45
N LYS A 352 26.39 6.58 28.42
CA LYS A 352 26.83 5.18 28.61
C LYS A 352 26.49 4.31 27.41
N ILE A 353 25.28 4.43 26.87
CA ILE A 353 24.86 3.69 25.68
C ILE A 353 25.75 4.05 24.49
N VAL A 354 26.01 5.34 24.29
CA VAL A 354 26.90 5.85 23.24
C VAL A 354 28.32 5.28 23.41
N GLU A 355 28.86 5.24 24.64
CA GLU A 355 30.17 4.68 24.91
C GLU A 355 30.25 3.19 24.54
N ASP A 356 29.26 2.39 24.94
CA ASP A 356 29.21 0.95 24.67
C ASP A 356 29.15 0.66 23.17
N LEU A 357 28.31 1.40 22.42
CA LEU A 357 28.17 1.26 20.97
C LEU A 357 29.44 1.72 20.22
N VAL A 358 30.01 2.86 20.59
CA VAL A 358 31.21 3.42 19.93
C VAL A 358 32.46 2.56 20.16
N ASN A 359 32.52 1.85 21.28
CA ASN A 359 33.64 0.98 21.64
C ASN A 359 33.40 -0.50 21.28
N GLU A 360 32.37 -0.79 20.49
CA GLU A 360 32.03 -2.15 20.03
C GLU A 360 31.83 -3.16 21.19
N ARG A 361 31.39 -2.69 22.38
CA ARG A 361 31.08 -3.59 23.52
C ARG A 361 29.80 -4.39 23.27
N VAL A 362 28.85 -3.77 22.59
CA VAL A 362 27.60 -4.39 22.12
C VAL A 362 27.37 -4.04 20.66
N PRO A 363 26.75 -4.92 19.85
CA PRO A 363 26.50 -4.66 18.44
C PRO A 363 25.29 -3.76 18.17
N GLY A 364 24.48 -3.52 19.20
CA GLY A 364 23.26 -2.75 19.12
C GLY A 364 22.53 -2.75 20.46
N VAL A 365 21.46 -1.95 20.55
CA VAL A 365 20.62 -1.80 21.75
C VAL A 365 19.15 -1.61 21.36
N LEU A 366 18.25 -1.94 22.27
CA LEU A 366 16.84 -1.58 22.20
C LEU A 366 16.61 -0.28 22.99
N ILE A 367 15.98 0.71 22.35
CA ILE A 367 15.59 1.98 22.97
C ILE A 367 14.17 2.31 22.49
N LEU A 368 13.19 2.30 23.39
CA LEU A 368 11.79 2.52 23.06
C LEU A 368 11.34 3.98 23.12
N ASP A 369 12.15 4.85 23.73
CA ASP A 369 11.91 6.30 23.79
C ASP A 369 12.45 6.98 22.51
N PRO A 370 11.58 7.56 21.66
CA PRO A 370 11.99 8.21 20.42
C PRO A 370 12.97 9.37 20.60
N GLU A 371 12.87 10.14 21.69
CA GLU A 371 13.75 11.29 21.94
C GLU A 371 15.16 10.79 22.29
N LYS A 372 15.25 9.75 23.13
CA LYS A 372 16.51 9.06 23.44
C LYS A 372 17.12 8.36 22.23
N VAL A 373 16.31 7.77 21.34
CA VAL A 373 16.79 7.24 20.06
C VAL A 373 17.49 8.35 19.27
N GLY A 374 16.88 9.54 19.21
CA GLY A 374 17.44 10.72 18.55
C GLY A 374 18.82 11.11 19.09
N GLU A 375 18.91 11.30 20.40
CA GLU A 375 20.15 11.64 21.08
C GLU A 375 21.26 10.60 20.84
N VAL A 376 20.97 9.33 21.10
CA VAL A 376 21.96 8.25 21.01
C VAL A 376 22.40 8.05 19.57
N ALA A 377 21.47 8.00 18.60
CA ALA A 377 21.81 7.78 17.19
C ALA A 377 22.73 8.88 16.66
N VAL A 378 22.43 10.16 16.96
CA VAL A 378 23.23 11.30 16.51
C VAL A 378 24.61 11.31 17.16
N LYS A 379 24.69 11.15 18.48
CA LYS A 379 25.98 11.12 19.20
C LYS A 379 26.86 9.95 18.73
N VAL A 380 26.28 8.77 18.49
CA VAL A 380 27.02 7.61 17.98
C VAL A 380 27.51 7.87 16.56
N ALA A 381 26.66 8.38 15.66
CA ALA A 381 27.04 8.64 14.28
C ALA A 381 28.23 9.62 14.18
N LEU A 382 28.17 10.74 14.92
CA LEU A 382 29.25 11.73 14.97
C LEU A 382 30.58 11.13 15.45
N LYS A 383 30.55 10.26 16.48
CA LYS A 383 31.75 9.63 17.04
C LYS A 383 32.29 8.48 16.17
N LEU A 384 31.43 7.76 15.46
CA LEU A 384 31.82 6.60 14.64
C LEU A 384 32.26 6.95 13.23
N ALA A 385 31.66 7.96 12.58
CA ALA A 385 31.96 8.28 11.19
C ALA A 385 33.46 8.47 10.89
N PRO A 386 34.26 9.17 11.73
CA PRO A 386 35.70 9.27 11.52
C PRO A 386 36.43 7.92 11.65
N LYS A 387 35.99 7.05 12.56
CA LYS A 387 36.57 5.72 12.79
C LYS A 387 36.20 4.73 11.69
N ARG A 388 35.06 4.95 11.03
CA ARG A 388 34.47 4.04 10.04
C ARG A 388 34.74 4.37 8.58
N LYS A 389 35.48 5.44 8.27
CA LYS A 389 35.88 5.77 6.88
C LYS A 389 36.49 4.58 6.10
N LYS A 390 37.20 3.68 6.79
CA LYS A 390 37.84 2.48 6.20
C LYS A 390 36.91 1.26 6.04
N PHE A 391 35.70 1.30 6.59
CA PHE A 391 34.74 0.18 6.59
C PHE A 391 33.57 0.40 5.61
N LYS A 392 33.78 1.23 4.58
CA LYS A 392 32.87 1.32 3.43
C LYS A 392 33.14 0.11 2.53
N VAL A 393 32.48 -0.99 2.87
CA VAL A 393 32.76 -2.32 2.31
C VAL A 393 32.04 -2.48 0.98
N ILE A 394 32.77 -2.42 -0.11
CA ILE A 394 32.37 -3.06 -1.36
C ILE A 394 33.61 -3.86 -1.81
N PRO A 395 33.48 -5.15 -2.21
CA PRO A 395 34.61 -5.95 -2.67
C PRO A 395 35.42 -5.21 -3.75
N GLU A 396 36.71 -5.49 -3.88
CA GLU A 396 37.45 -4.99 -5.05
C GLU A 396 37.06 -5.77 -6.30
N VAL A 397 37.23 -5.16 -7.48
CA VAL A 397 36.97 -5.84 -8.76
C VAL A 397 37.76 -7.15 -8.86
N LYS A 398 38.99 -7.14 -8.34
CA LYS A 398 39.84 -8.34 -8.26
C LYS A 398 39.19 -9.46 -7.44
N ASP A 399 38.59 -9.14 -6.29
CA ASP A 399 37.92 -10.12 -5.44
C ASP A 399 36.70 -10.74 -6.13
N VAL A 400 35.98 -9.93 -6.92
CA VAL A 400 34.86 -10.41 -7.74
C VAL A 400 35.36 -11.42 -8.77
N ILE A 401 36.43 -11.11 -9.51
CA ILE A 401 37.01 -11.97 -10.55
C ILE A 401 37.54 -13.28 -9.93
N GLU A 402 38.28 -13.19 -8.82
CA GLU A 402 38.83 -14.36 -8.13
C GLU A 402 37.72 -15.24 -7.52
N GLY A 403 36.71 -14.63 -6.91
CA GLY A 403 35.52 -15.33 -6.44
C GLY A 403 34.73 -15.98 -7.57
N ALA A 404 34.62 -15.32 -8.72
CA ALA A 404 33.95 -15.82 -9.91
C ALA A 404 34.63 -17.07 -10.48
N LYS A 405 35.98 -17.12 -10.46
CA LYS A 405 36.74 -18.31 -10.87
C LYS A 405 36.46 -19.56 -10.00
N ARG A 406 36.01 -19.37 -8.76
CA ARG A 406 35.60 -20.49 -7.88
C ARG A 406 34.19 -21.00 -8.16
N CYS A 407 33.41 -20.30 -8.99
CA CYS A 407 32.04 -20.71 -9.29
C CYS A 407 32.00 -22.05 -10.05
N ARG A 408 31.35 -23.06 -9.47
CA ARG A 408 31.18 -24.39 -10.09
C ARG A 408 30.10 -24.47 -11.17
N GLN A 409 29.44 -23.36 -11.50
CA GLN A 409 28.30 -23.31 -12.42
C GLN A 409 27.18 -24.33 -12.10
N CYS A 410 26.90 -24.58 -10.82
CA CYS A 410 25.96 -25.63 -10.38
C CYS A 410 24.47 -25.23 -10.40
N TYR A 411 24.14 -23.99 -10.79
CA TYR A 411 22.78 -23.42 -10.87
C TYR A 411 21.93 -23.41 -9.58
N ARG A 412 22.50 -23.78 -8.42
CA ARG A 412 21.79 -23.72 -7.13
C ARG A 412 21.33 -22.30 -6.78
N CYS A 413 22.16 -21.29 -7.07
CA CYS A 413 21.83 -19.88 -6.87
C CYS A 413 20.64 -19.42 -7.72
N THR A 414 20.57 -19.83 -8.99
CA THR A 414 19.42 -19.52 -9.87
C THR A 414 18.15 -20.19 -9.37
N ARG A 415 18.19 -21.48 -9.01
CA ARG A 415 17.02 -22.20 -8.47
C ARG A 415 16.52 -21.60 -7.14
N ALA A 416 17.42 -21.07 -6.33
CA ALA A 416 17.07 -20.39 -5.09
C ALA A 416 16.60 -18.94 -5.31
N CYS A 417 16.92 -18.32 -6.44
CA CYS A 417 16.55 -16.95 -6.75
C CYS A 417 15.03 -16.85 -6.99
N PRO A 418 14.31 -15.91 -6.35
CA PRO A 418 12.88 -15.74 -6.59
C PRO A 418 12.55 -15.33 -8.04
N ASN A 419 13.50 -14.66 -8.72
CA ASN A 419 13.37 -14.16 -10.09
C ASN A 419 14.14 -15.03 -11.11
N ASN A 420 14.70 -16.18 -10.69
CA ASN A 420 15.50 -17.07 -11.56
C ASN A 420 16.64 -16.35 -12.32
N LEU A 421 17.31 -15.39 -11.69
CA LEU A 421 18.36 -14.59 -12.32
C LEU A 421 19.50 -15.47 -12.89
N PRO A 422 20.12 -15.09 -14.02
CA PRO A 422 21.17 -15.86 -14.71
C PRO A 422 22.54 -15.71 -14.03
N ILE A 423 22.61 -15.98 -12.73
CA ILE A 423 23.81 -15.80 -11.90
C ILE A 423 25.00 -16.63 -12.41
N PRO A 424 24.88 -17.93 -12.76
CA PRO A 424 26.03 -18.73 -13.24
C PRO A 424 26.65 -18.21 -14.54
N GLU A 425 25.84 -17.63 -15.43
CA GLU A 425 26.31 -17.01 -16.67
C GLU A 425 27.09 -15.73 -16.34
N ALA A 426 26.52 -14.88 -15.48
CA ALA A 426 27.18 -13.66 -15.04
C ALA A 426 28.52 -13.93 -14.33
N MET A 427 28.57 -14.98 -13.50
CA MET A 427 29.80 -15.40 -12.84
C MET A 427 30.84 -15.96 -13.83
N LYS A 428 30.43 -16.65 -14.89
CA LYS A 428 31.36 -17.11 -15.93
C LYS A 428 32.04 -15.94 -16.63
N MET A 429 31.25 -14.94 -17.05
CA MET A 429 31.78 -13.72 -17.67
C MET A 429 32.68 -12.95 -16.70
N ALA A 430 32.29 -12.86 -15.43
CA ALA A 430 33.10 -12.19 -14.41
C ALA A 430 34.45 -12.88 -14.17
N ALA A 431 34.53 -14.21 -14.29
CA ALA A 431 35.80 -14.95 -14.16
C ALA A 431 36.82 -14.59 -15.26
N GLU A 432 36.32 -14.15 -16.43
CA GLU A 432 37.09 -13.67 -17.58
C GLU A 432 37.38 -12.15 -17.51
N GLY A 433 36.89 -11.46 -16.46
CA GLY A 433 37.09 -10.03 -16.24
C GLY A 433 35.95 -9.13 -16.74
N ASN A 434 34.88 -9.70 -17.31
CA ASN A 434 33.71 -8.93 -17.76
C ASN A 434 32.59 -8.93 -16.69
N LEU A 435 32.31 -7.76 -16.10
CA LEU A 435 31.29 -7.59 -15.06
C LEU A 435 29.92 -7.13 -15.57
N ASP A 436 29.75 -6.92 -16.88
CA ASP A 436 28.55 -6.30 -17.46
C ASP A 436 27.28 -7.07 -17.09
N LYS A 437 27.33 -8.41 -17.15
CA LYS A 437 26.17 -9.24 -16.83
C LYS A 437 25.78 -9.19 -15.35
N LEU A 438 26.75 -9.04 -14.45
CA LEU A 438 26.47 -8.81 -13.02
C LEU A 438 25.84 -7.44 -12.80
N ASN A 439 26.29 -6.43 -13.55
CA ASN A 439 25.72 -5.08 -13.53
C ASN A 439 24.28 -5.04 -14.09
N GLU A 440 23.96 -5.82 -15.12
CA GLU A 440 22.57 -5.98 -15.63
C GLU A 440 21.63 -6.57 -14.56
N ILE A 441 22.08 -7.62 -13.86
CA ILE A 441 21.30 -8.30 -12.83
C ILE A 441 20.92 -7.36 -11.65
N TYR A 442 21.68 -6.30 -11.42
CA TYR A 442 21.48 -5.39 -10.30
C TYR A 442 20.07 -4.78 -10.23
N ASP A 443 19.46 -4.44 -11.36
CA ASP A 443 18.13 -3.81 -11.40
C ASP A 443 17.01 -4.77 -11.00
N GLU A 444 17.17 -6.05 -11.34
CA GLU A 444 16.19 -7.11 -11.10
C GLU A 444 16.42 -7.81 -9.75
N CYS A 445 17.61 -7.66 -9.17
CA CYS A 445 17.96 -8.25 -7.90
C CYS A 445 17.23 -7.56 -6.74
N ILE A 446 16.40 -8.31 -6.02
CA ILE A 446 15.67 -7.82 -4.84
C ILE A 446 16.49 -7.85 -3.54
N GLY A 447 17.79 -8.18 -3.61
CA GLY A 447 18.67 -8.18 -2.43
C GLY A 447 18.33 -9.23 -1.36
N CYS A 448 17.84 -10.41 -1.76
CA CYS A 448 17.33 -11.42 -0.81
C CYS A 448 18.37 -12.39 -0.23
N ILE A 449 19.58 -12.47 -0.82
CA ILE A 449 20.71 -13.39 -0.48
C ILE A 449 20.42 -14.89 -0.41
N ARG A 450 19.24 -15.35 -0.85
CA ARG A 450 18.96 -16.79 -1.02
C ARG A 450 20.00 -17.49 -1.92
N CYS A 451 20.56 -16.76 -2.88
CA CYS A 451 21.62 -17.25 -3.75
C CYS A 451 22.94 -17.53 -3.00
N GLU A 452 23.30 -16.71 -2.01
CA GLU A 452 24.52 -16.88 -1.21
C GLU A 452 24.41 -18.14 -0.35
N HIS A 453 23.29 -18.34 0.35
CA HIS A 453 23.04 -19.54 1.15
C HIS A 453 22.97 -20.84 0.33
N ALA A 454 22.57 -20.75 -0.93
CA ALA A 454 22.50 -21.91 -1.82
C ALA A 454 23.85 -22.24 -2.47
N CYS A 455 24.84 -21.35 -2.38
CA CYS A 455 26.14 -21.50 -3.01
C CYS A 455 27.02 -22.46 -2.19
N PRO A 456 27.48 -23.59 -2.75
CA PRO A 456 28.35 -24.53 -2.01
C PRO A 456 29.79 -24.01 -1.81
N GLU A 457 30.12 -22.84 -2.38
CA GLU A 457 31.42 -22.18 -2.30
C GLU A 457 31.38 -20.93 -1.42
N ASP A 458 30.24 -20.68 -0.77
CA ASP A 458 29.98 -19.52 0.09
C ASP A 458 30.33 -18.19 -0.59
N LEU A 459 30.04 -18.07 -1.88
CA LEU A 459 30.32 -16.86 -2.64
C LEU A 459 29.35 -15.74 -2.24
N PRO A 460 29.84 -14.52 -1.95
CA PRO A 460 29.02 -13.35 -1.63
C PRO A 460 28.43 -12.73 -2.92
N ILE A 461 27.60 -13.51 -3.61
CA ILE A 461 27.03 -13.20 -4.92
C ILE A 461 26.34 -11.83 -4.94
N HIS A 462 25.60 -11.48 -3.89
CA HIS A 462 24.93 -10.18 -3.85
C HIS A 462 25.94 -9.04 -3.80
N SER A 463 27.01 -9.18 -3.01
CA SER A 463 28.08 -8.17 -2.95
C SER A 463 28.83 -8.06 -4.28
N PHE A 464 28.98 -9.15 -5.04
CA PHE A 464 29.54 -9.12 -6.40
C PHE A 464 28.65 -8.35 -7.38
N ILE A 465 27.33 -8.56 -7.33
CA ILE A 465 26.36 -7.80 -8.14
C ILE A 465 26.44 -6.30 -7.81
N VAL A 466 26.45 -5.94 -6.52
CA VAL A 466 26.55 -4.55 -6.07
C VAL A 466 27.88 -3.91 -6.49
N LYS A 467 28.99 -4.64 -6.39
CA LYS A 467 30.30 -4.13 -6.87
C LYS A 467 30.32 -3.92 -8.38
N ALA A 468 29.82 -4.87 -9.16
CA ALA A 468 29.73 -4.73 -10.61
C ALA A 468 28.89 -3.50 -11.01
N ALA A 469 27.85 -3.19 -10.25
CA ALA A 469 26.99 -2.03 -10.46
C ALA A 469 27.41 -0.78 -9.66
N GLU A 470 28.62 -0.70 -9.09
CA GLU A 470 29.00 0.37 -8.16
C GLU A 470 28.86 1.76 -8.78
N LYS A 471 29.31 1.94 -10.03
CA LYS A 471 29.16 3.21 -10.76
C LYS A 471 27.69 3.59 -10.93
N LYS A 472 26.85 2.61 -11.26
CA LYS A 472 25.41 2.80 -11.46
C LYS A 472 24.75 3.21 -10.14
N MET A 473 24.99 2.44 -9.08
CA MET A 473 24.50 2.70 -7.73
C MET A 473 24.88 4.10 -7.26
N LYS A 474 26.15 4.51 -7.36
CA LYS A 474 26.59 5.86 -6.96
C LYS A 474 25.95 7.00 -7.76
N ASN A 475 25.48 6.73 -8.98
CA ASN A 475 24.82 7.70 -9.84
C ASN A 475 23.28 7.69 -9.70
N GLU A 476 22.71 6.84 -8.85
CA GLU A 476 21.28 6.81 -8.55
C GLU A 476 20.86 8.09 -7.82
N THR A 477 20.51 9.09 -8.61
CA THR A 477 20.05 10.40 -8.16
C THR A 477 18.72 10.70 -8.83
N PHE A 478 17.67 10.79 -8.05
CA PHE A 478 16.29 10.92 -8.51
C PHE A 478 15.51 11.88 -7.61
N LYS A 479 14.29 12.19 -8.01
CA LYS A 479 13.31 12.94 -7.23
C LYS A 479 12.01 12.14 -7.09
N VAL A 480 11.39 12.27 -5.94
CA VAL A 480 10.03 11.78 -5.66
C VAL A 480 9.27 12.88 -4.95
N ARG A 481 8.01 13.12 -5.33
CA ARG A 481 7.18 14.10 -4.62
C ARG A 481 6.90 13.62 -3.20
N ALA A 482 7.02 14.48 -2.20
CA ALA A 482 6.65 14.16 -0.83
C ALA A 482 5.18 13.69 -0.76
N GLY A 483 4.88 12.84 0.23
CA GLY A 483 3.52 12.36 0.45
C GLY A 483 2.56 13.50 0.76
N ARG A 484 1.66 13.81 -0.18
CA ARG A 484 0.75 14.96 -0.08
C ARG A 484 -0.43 14.78 0.89
N GLY A 485 -0.69 13.55 1.34
CA GLY A 485 -1.86 13.22 2.15
C GLY A 485 -3.14 13.12 1.32
N ALA A 486 -4.23 13.66 1.86
CA ALA A 486 -5.57 13.56 1.28
C ALA A 486 -5.68 14.25 -0.09
N ILE A 487 -6.70 13.89 -0.86
CA ILE A 487 -7.11 14.64 -2.07
C ILE A 487 -8.02 15.79 -1.63
N GLN A 488 -7.95 16.96 -2.23
CA GLN A 488 -8.81 18.09 -1.85
C GLN A 488 -10.24 17.91 -2.35
N ASP A 489 -11.20 18.50 -1.66
CA ASP A 489 -12.61 18.43 -2.06
C ASP A 489 -12.87 19.24 -3.33
N ILE A 490 -12.09 20.30 -3.59
CA ILE A 490 -12.14 21.03 -4.86
C ILE A 490 -11.68 20.16 -6.03
N GLU A 491 -10.57 19.43 -5.89
CA GLU A 491 -10.10 18.48 -6.91
C GLU A 491 -11.18 17.44 -7.20
N ILE A 492 -11.83 16.89 -6.16
CA ILE A 492 -12.94 15.93 -6.34
C ILE A 492 -14.14 16.55 -7.07
N ARG A 493 -14.49 17.81 -6.81
CA ARG A 493 -15.60 18.50 -7.51
C ARG A 493 -15.28 18.68 -9.00
N GLU A 494 -14.03 18.98 -9.33
CA GLU A 494 -13.57 19.18 -10.71
C GLU A 494 -13.58 17.87 -11.50
N VAL A 495 -13.08 16.78 -10.91
CA VAL A 495 -12.93 15.50 -11.63
C VAL A 495 -14.07 14.52 -11.47
N GLY A 496 -14.94 14.69 -10.47
CA GLY A 496 -15.97 13.73 -10.12
C GLY A 496 -16.93 13.42 -11.27
N GLY A 497 -17.41 14.46 -11.95
CA GLY A 497 -18.23 14.31 -13.16
C GLY A 497 -17.48 13.65 -14.31
N PRO A 498 -16.35 14.22 -14.76
CA PRO A 498 -15.54 13.64 -15.83
C PRO A 498 -15.16 12.15 -15.61
N ILE A 499 -14.83 11.72 -14.39
CA ILE A 499 -14.55 10.31 -14.09
C ILE A 499 -15.81 9.44 -14.22
N VAL A 500 -16.93 9.87 -13.63
CA VAL A 500 -18.19 9.11 -13.62
C VAL A 500 -18.78 8.96 -15.01
N LEU A 501 -18.62 9.99 -15.86
CA LEU A 501 -19.07 9.98 -17.25
C LEU A 501 -18.08 9.24 -18.17
N GLY A 502 -16.86 8.95 -17.71
CA GLY A 502 -15.80 8.25 -18.42
C GLY A 502 -14.93 9.13 -19.32
N GLU A 503 -15.05 10.46 -19.23
CA GLU A 503 -14.23 11.40 -20.01
C GLU A 503 -12.80 11.48 -19.48
N ILE A 504 -12.63 11.42 -18.16
CA ILE A 504 -11.36 11.00 -17.56
C ILE A 504 -11.37 9.47 -17.57
N PRO A 505 -10.43 8.81 -18.28
CA PRO A 505 -10.50 7.36 -18.50
C PRO A 505 -10.51 6.53 -17.21
N GLY A 506 -9.86 7.02 -16.16
CA GLY A 506 -9.93 6.45 -14.83
C GLY A 506 -8.82 6.92 -13.91
N VAL A 507 -8.87 6.43 -12.67
CA VAL A 507 -7.85 6.62 -11.63
C VAL A 507 -7.02 5.35 -11.51
N ILE A 508 -5.69 5.46 -11.61
CA ILE A 508 -4.78 4.32 -11.53
C ILE A 508 -3.86 4.50 -10.34
N ALA A 509 -3.88 3.54 -9.42
CA ALA A 509 -3.11 3.60 -8.18
C ALA A 509 -1.93 2.60 -8.20
N PHE A 510 -0.69 3.07 -8.39
CA PHE A 510 0.51 2.23 -8.25
C PHE A 510 0.97 2.20 -6.79
N VAL A 511 0.78 1.06 -6.13
CA VAL A 511 0.95 0.92 -4.68
C VAL A 511 1.74 -0.35 -4.34
N GLY A 512 2.06 -0.53 -3.06
CA GLY A 512 2.56 -1.81 -2.56
C GLY A 512 4.09 -1.93 -2.55
N CYS A 513 4.57 -3.17 -2.61
CA CYS A 513 5.95 -3.55 -2.31
C CYS A 513 6.83 -3.60 -3.57
N ALA A 514 8.14 -3.80 -3.39
CA ALA A 514 9.13 -3.86 -4.47
C ALA A 514 9.66 -5.27 -4.78
N ASN A 515 8.77 -6.25 -4.86
CA ASN A 515 9.08 -7.61 -5.32
C ASN A 515 8.77 -7.75 -6.83
N TYR A 516 9.41 -6.90 -7.64
CA TYR A 516 9.14 -6.81 -9.07
C TYR A 516 9.84 -7.93 -9.85
N PRO A 517 9.22 -8.44 -10.93
CA PRO A 517 9.84 -9.44 -11.79
C PRO A 517 11.04 -8.88 -12.56
N LYS A 518 10.92 -7.65 -13.11
CA LYS A 518 11.94 -6.99 -13.94
C LYS A 518 12.34 -5.60 -13.41
N GLY A 519 12.48 -5.49 -12.09
CA GLY A 519 12.93 -4.26 -11.43
C GLY A 519 11.87 -3.14 -11.35
N GLY A 520 12.26 -2.01 -10.74
CA GLY A 520 11.35 -0.89 -10.45
C GLY A 520 10.97 -0.02 -11.66
N ARG A 521 11.74 -0.09 -12.75
CA ARG A 521 11.55 0.72 -13.96
C ARG A 521 10.18 0.53 -14.60
N GLU A 522 9.62 -0.67 -14.55
CA GLU A 522 8.30 -0.95 -15.11
C GLU A 522 7.19 -0.12 -14.45
N ILE A 523 7.33 0.21 -13.16
CA ILE A 523 6.38 1.10 -12.47
C ILE A 523 6.39 2.50 -13.10
N ALA A 524 7.57 3.07 -13.30
CA ALA A 524 7.70 4.40 -13.89
C ALA A 524 7.15 4.42 -15.32
N GLU A 525 7.47 3.42 -16.14
CA GLU A 525 7.00 3.33 -17.52
C GLU A 525 5.47 3.22 -17.59
N MET A 526 4.86 2.35 -16.78
CA MET A 526 3.40 2.24 -16.72
C MET A 526 2.76 3.54 -16.22
N ALA A 527 3.29 4.15 -15.15
CA ALA A 527 2.77 5.39 -14.60
C ALA A 527 2.79 6.54 -15.61
N MET A 528 3.91 6.73 -16.31
CA MET A 528 4.02 7.76 -17.35
C MET A 528 3.11 7.49 -18.55
N GLU A 529 2.98 6.23 -18.99
CA GLU A 529 2.09 5.87 -20.09
C GLU A 529 0.64 6.29 -19.77
N PHE A 530 0.18 6.01 -18.56
CA PHE A 530 -1.19 6.37 -18.16
C PHE A 530 -1.38 7.86 -17.91
N ALA A 531 -0.38 8.55 -17.34
CA ALA A 531 -0.43 10.00 -17.22
C ALA A 531 -0.50 10.69 -18.60
N LYS A 532 0.32 10.25 -19.58
CA LYS A 532 0.25 10.76 -20.97
C LYS A 532 -1.11 10.50 -21.63
N ARG A 533 -1.79 9.42 -21.26
CA ARG A 533 -3.14 9.07 -21.70
C ARG A 533 -4.25 9.78 -20.92
N ARG A 534 -3.92 10.80 -20.12
CA ARG A 534 -4.88 11.60 -19.34
C ARG A 534 -5.63 10.82 -18.25
N TYR A 535 -5.10 9.68 -17.80
CA TYR A 535 -5.56 9.07 -16.55
C TYR A 535 -5.05 9.89 -15.36
N ILE A 536 -5.71 9.76 -14.21
CA ILE A 536 -5.19 10.30 -12.94
C ILE A 536 -4.32 9.21 -12.32
N VAL A 537 -3.03 9.46 -12.14
CA VAL A 537 -2.09 8.49 -11.58
C VAL A 537 -1.76 8.84 -10.14
N VAL A 538 -2.01 7.90 -9.23
CA VAL A 538 -1.72 8.03 -7.81
C VAL A 538 -0.73 6.96 -7.40
N THR A 539 0.17 7.29 -6.48
CA THR A 539 1.21 6.37 -6.01
C THR A 539 1.34 6.41 -4.48
N SER A 540 1.81 5.30 -3.89
CA SER A 540 2.17 5.24 -2.47
C SER A 540 3.31 4.24 -2.20
N GLY A 541 3.95 4.37 -1.04
CA GLY A 541 4.88 3.37 -0.52
C GLY A 541 6.09 3.08 -1.43
N CYS A 542 6.49 1.82 -1.55
CA CYS A 542 7.65 1.45 -2.38
C CYS A 542 7.41 1.69 -3.87
N ALA A 543 6.16 1.59 -4.33
CA ALA A 543 5.80 1.88 -5.72
C ALA A 543 5.98 3.38 -6.04
N ALA A 544 5.63 4.29 -5.13
CA ALA A 544 5.90 5.72 -5.30
C ALA A 544 7.40 6.01 -5.45
N MET A 545 8.24 5.33 -4.66
CA MET A 545 9.70 5.42 -4.80
C MET A 545 10.15 4.90 -6.17
N SER A 546 9.69 3.71 -6.57
CA SER A 546 10.08 3.08 -7.84
C SER A 546 9.59 3.87 -9.07
N ALA A 547 8.46 4.57 -8.97
CA ALA A 547 8.02 5.50 -10.01
C ALA A 547 9.02 6.65 -10.21
N GLY A 548 9.72 7.07 -9.16
CA GLY A 548 10.74 8.13 -9.21
C GLY A 548 12.09 7.66 -9.75
N THR A 549 12.38 6.36 -9.80
CA THR A 549 13.70 5.82 -10.20
C THR A 549 13.90 5.73 -11.73
N TYR A 550 13.31 6.67 -12.47
CA TYR A 550 13.46 6.79 -13.92
C TYR A 550 13.74 8.25 -14.27
N LYS A 551 14.56 8.48 -15.29
CA LYS A 551 14.79 9.79 -15.90
C LYS A 551 14.49 9.68 -17.39
N ASP A 552 13.79 10.68 -17.92
CA ASP A 552 13.57 10.82 -19.36
C ASP A 552 14.83 11.35 -20.07
N GLU A 553 14.69 11.66 -21.36
CA GLU A 553 15.77 12.19 -22.20
C GLU A 553 16.29 13.56 -21.72
N ASP A 554 15.43 14.34 -21.04
CA ASP A 554 15.77 15.63 -20.43
C ASP A 554 16.34 15.49 -19.00
N GLY A 555 16.50 14.26 -18.51
CA GLY A 555 17.02 13.96 -17.18
C GLY A 555 16.02 14.18 -16.04
N LYS A 556 14.73 14.36 -16.35
CA LYS A 556 13.65 14.61 -15.38
C LYS A 556 12.97 13.31 -14.94
N THR A 557 12.59 13.25 -13.68
CA THR A 557 11.79 12.15 -13.13
C THR A 557 10.31 12.31 -13.45
N PRO A 558 9.49 11.25 -13.35
CA PRO A 558 8.05 11.36 -13.58
C PRO A 558 7.37 12.42 -12.70
N TYR A 559 7.82 12.65 -11.48
CA TYR A 559 7.26 13.67 -10.59
C TYR A 559 7.64 15.11 -10.96
N GLU A 560 8.70 15.29 -11.75
CA GLU A 560 9.11 16.59 -12.32
C GLU A 560 8.42 16.87 -13.66
N ILE A 561 8.03 15.82 -14.39
CA ILE A 561 7.37 15.91 -15.70
C ILE A 561 5.87 16.18 -15.52
N PHE A 562 5.22 15.45 -14.61
CA PHE A 562 3.77 15.47 -14.43
C PHE A 562 3.39 16.27 -13.17
N PRO A 563 2.27 17.01 -13.21
CA PRO A 563 1.82 17.80 -12.07
C PRO A 563 1.27 16.91 -10.94
N GLY A 564 1.28 17.42 -9.70
CA GLY A 564 0.81 16.73 -8.50
C GLY A 564 -0.69 16.87 -8.19
N TYR A 565 -1.47 17.51 -9.07
CA TYR A 565 -2.93 17.62 -8.94
C TYR A 565 -3.62 16.29 -9.21
N PHE A 566 -4.71 16.04 -8.50
CA PHE A 566 -5.62 14.93 -8.79
C PHE A 566 -6.53 15.30 -9.97
N ASP A 567 -5.93 15.39 -11.17
CA ASP A 567 -6.62 15.70 -12.43
C ASP A 567 -5.99 14.93 -13.60
N ALA A 568 -6.65 14.94 -14.75
CA ALA A 568 -6.30 14.23 -15.96
C ALA A 568 -4.83 14.47 -16.37
N GLY A 569 -4.00 13.43 -16.30
CA GLY A 569 -2.57 13.49 -16.60
C GLY A 569 -1.69 13.88 -15.41
N GLY A 570 -2.25 14.01 -14.21
CA GLY A 570 -1.51 14.18 -12.97
C GLY A 570 -0.84 12.88 -12.50
N LEU A 571 0.29 13.03 -11.81
CA LEU A 571 1.03 11.96 -11.14
C LEU A 571 1.41 12.41 -9.72
N LEU A 572 0.69 11.89 -8.74
CA LEU A 572 0.82 12.30 -7.34
C LEU A 572 1.25 11.16 -6.42
N ASN A 573 1.99 11.50 -5.36
CA ASN A 573 2.34 10.59 -4.27
C ASN A 573 1.50 10.94 -3.03
N VAL A 574 0.62 10.05 -2.59
CA VAL A 574 -0.19 10.29 -1.37
C VAL A 574 0.60 10.08 -0.09
N GLY A 575 1.70 9.31 -0.13
CA GLY A 575 2.60 9.10 1.00
C GLY A 575 2.98 7.64 1.23
N SER A 576 3.11 7.26 2.50
CA SER A 576 3.51 5.93 2.90
C SER A 576 2.38 4.91 2.71
N CYS A 577 2.59 3.64 3.10
CA CYS A 577 1.56 2.61 2.93
C CYS A 577 0.26 2.94 3.69
N VAL A 578 0.33 3.64 4.83
CA VAL A 578 -0.86 4.07 5.58
C VAL A 578 -1.61 5.21 4.91
N SER A 579 -1.07 5.82 3.85
CA SER A 579 -1.74 6.83 3.02
C SER A 579 -2.63 6.26 1.91
N ASN A 580 -2.63 4.93 1.70
CA ASN A 580 -3.54 4.27 0.73
C ASN A 580 -5.05 4.57 0.94
N PRO A 581 -5.56 4.79 2.16
CA PRO A 581 -6.93 5.23 2.38
C PRO A 581 -7.28 6.56 1.75
N HIS A 582 -6.33 7.45 1.45
CA HIS A 582 -6.63 8.67 0.68
C HIS A 582 -7.04 8.34 -0.76
N ILE A 583 -6.56 7.22 -1.31
CA ILE A 583 -6.95 6.70 -2.62
C ILE A 583 -8.36 6.12 -2.56
N ALA A 584 -8.67 5.31 -1.53
CA ALA A 584 -10.04 4.84 -1.28
C ALA A 584 -10.99 6.02 -1.01
N GLY A 585 -10.51 6.99 -0.24
CA GLY A 585 -11.15 8.24 0.10
C GLY A 585 -11.52 9.04 -1.14
N ALA A 586 -10.65 9.14 -2.14
CA ALA A 586 -10.98 9.79 -3.40
C ALA A 586 -12.20 9.12 -4.09
N ALA A 587 -12.23 7.79 -4.19
CA ALA A 587 -13.36 7.07 -4.77
C ALA A 587 -14.66 7.26 -3.96
N ILE A 588 -14.56 7.24 -2.63
CA ILE A 588 -15.68 7.48 -1.70
C ILE A 588 -16.19 8.92 -1.82
N LYS A 589 -15.28 9.90 -1.91
CA LYS A 589 -15.61 11.32 -2.03
C LYS A 589 -16.22 11.67 -3.38
N ILE A 590 -15.84 11.00 -4.47
CA ILE A 590 -16.57 11.14 -5.75
C ILE A 590 -18.04 10.74 -5.55
N ALA A 591 -18.32 9.65 -4.85
CA ALA A 591 -19.70 9.25 -4.56
C ALA A 591 -20.43 10.24 -3.63
N SER A 592 -19.77 10.72 -2.57
CA SER A 592 -20.43 11.59 -1.58
C SER A 592 -20.53 13.05 -2.01
N ILE A 593 -19.52 13.62 -2.66
CA ILE A 593 -19.47 15.03 -3.06
C ILE A 593 -20.16 15.22 -4.41
N PHE A 594 -19.72 14.51 -5.45
CA PHE A 594 -20.28 14.69 -6.79
C PHE A 594 -21.68 14.08 -6.90
N ALA A 595 -21.87 12.84 -6.44
CA ALA A 595 -23.16 12.16 -6.54
C ALA A 595 -24.07 12.34 -5.32
N LYS A 596 -23.65 13.14 -4.32
CA LYS A 596 -24.42 13.48 -3.11
C LYS A 596 -24.94 12.26 -2.35
N ARG A 597 -24.20 11.14 -2.39
CA ARG A 597 -24.56 9.93 -1.66
C ARG A 597 -24.29 10.12 -0.17
N LYS A 598 -25.20 9.61 0.66
CA LYS A 598 -25.04 9.64 2.12
C LYS A 598 -23.85 8.77 2.50
N LEU A 599 -22.91 9.34 3.25
CA LEU A 599 -21.64 8.69 3.58
C LEU A 599 -21.70 7.86 4.87
N MET A 600 -22.21 8.46 5.95
CA MET A 600 -22.08 7.95 7.31
C MET A 600 -22.63 6.52 7.46
N GLY A 601 -21.79 5.51 7.71
CA GLY A 601 -22.24 4.13 7.94
C GLY A 601 -23.03 3.51 6.78
N ASN A 602 -22.74 3.87 5.52
CA ASN A 602 -23.52 3.47 4.34
C ASN A 602 -22.69 2.70 3.28
N TYR A 603 -21.92 1.71 3.75
CA TYR A 603 -20.89 1.04 2.96
C TYR A 603 -21.40 0.49 1.62
N GLU A 604 -22.49 -0.29 1.63
CA GLU A 604 -22.97 -0.98 0.43
C GLU A 604 -23.32 -0.01 -0.70
N GLU A 605 -23.99 1.11 -0.41
CA GLU A 605 -24.42 2.07 -1.43
C GLU A 605 -23.23 2.77 -2.08
N ILE A 606 -22.22 3.13 -1.29
CA ILE A 606 -20.99 3.72 -1.82
C ILE A 606 -20.20 2.70 -2.63
N ALA A 607 -20.05 1.47 -2.16
CA ALA A 607 -19.36 0.41 -2.90
C ALA A 607 -20.08 0.05 -4.21
N ASP A 608 -21.42 -0.04 -4.20
CA ASP A 608 -22.23 -0.21 -5.42
C ASP A 608 -22.05 0.95 -6.40
N TYR A 609 -22.00 2.18 -5.90
CA TYR A 609 -21.73 3.35 -6.73
C TYR A 609 -20.35 3.26 -7.38
N VAL A 610 -19.30 2.99 -6.59
CA VAL A 610 -17.91 2.89 -7.07
C VAL A 610 -17.77 1.80 -8.12
N LEU A 611 -18.26 0.58 -7.84
CA LEU A 611 -18.21 -0.55 -8.76
C LEU A 611 -18.83 -0.24 -10.13
N ASN A 612 -19.94 0.49 -10.15
CA ASN A 612 -20.73 0.68 -11.36
C ASN A 612 -20.42 2.00 -12.10
N ARG A 613 -19.75 2.96 -11.46
CA ARG A 613 -19.60 4.34 -11.99
C ARG A 613 -18.20 4.92 -11.91
N VAL A 614 -17.36 4.49 -10.97
CA VAL A 614 -16.04 5.11 -10.77
C VAL A 614 -14.98 4.24 -11.43
N GLY A 615 -14.49 4.65 -12.60
CA GLY A 615 -13.39 3.99 -13.30
C GLY A 615 -12.10 4.11 -12.52
N ALA A 616 -11.69 3.04 -11.85
CA ALA A 616 -10.48 3.00 -11.03
C ALA A 616 -9.85 1.61 -11.03
N VAL A 617 -8.53 1.54 -10.94
CA VAL A 617 -7.75 0.29 -10.87
C VAL A 617 -6.55 0.47 -9.94
N GLY A 618 -6.37 -0.44 -9.00
CA GLY A 618 -5.13 -0.56 -8.21
C GLY A 618 -4.11 -1.44 -8.92
N VAL A 619 -2.83 -1.10 -8.78
CA VAL A 619 -1.70 -1.86 -9.33
C VAL A 619 -0.67 -2.09 -8.23
N ALA A 620 -0.57 -3.33 -7.78
CA ALA A 620 0.43 -3.77 -6.80
C ALA A 620 1.45 -4.70 -7.49
N TRP A 621 2.20 -4.14 -8.44
CA TRP A 621 3.08 -4.88 -9.35
C TRP A 621 4.09 -5.77 -8.61
N GLY A 622 4.70 -5.24 -7.55
CA GLY A 622 5.68 -5.94 -6.72
C GLY A 622 5.10 -6.46 -5.41
N ALA A 623 3.82 -6.79 -5.34
CA ALA A 623 3.18 -7.23 -4.10
C ALA A 623 3.93 -8.42 -3.45
N MET A 624 4.12 -8.34 -2.13
CA MET A 624 4.80 -9.37 -1.35
C MET A 624 4.25 -9.51 0.08
N SER A 625 4.05 -8.38 0.75
CA SER A 625 3.65 -8.38 2.16
C SER A 625 2.17 -8.70 2.38
N GLN A 626 1.87 -9.25 3.54
CA GLN A 626 0.51 -9.46 4.05
C GLN A 626 -0.31 -8.16 4.07
N LYS A 627 0.34 -7.01 4.31
CA LYS A 627 -0.25 -5.67 4.17
C LYS A 627 -0.80 -5.41 2.77
N ALA A 628 -0.10 -5.83 1.72
CA ALA A 628 -0.59 -5.64 0.35
C ALA A 628 -1.86 -6.47 0.09
N ALA A 629 -1.98 -7.66 0.71
CA ALA A 629 -3.19 -8.48 0.61
C ALA A 629 -4.39 -7.82 1.32
N SER A 630 -4.19 -7.29 2.53
CA SER A 630 -5.23 -6.59 3.28
C SER A 630 -5.67 -5.29 2.59
N ILE A 631 -4.72 -4.47 2.12
CA ILE A 631 -5.00 -3.26 1.33
C ILE A 631 -5.88 -3.60 0.13
N ALA A 632 -5.45 -4.58 -0.69
CA ALA A 632 -6.20 -4.98 -1.88
C ALA A 632 -7.61 -5.47 -1.53
N SER A 633 -7.77 -6.21 -0.42
CA SER A 633 -9.08 -6.69 0.01
C SER A 633 -10.07 -5.59 0.41
N GLY A 634 -9.60 -4.46 0.93
CA GLY A 634 -10.45 -3.29 1.17
C GLY A 634 -10.95 -2.68 -0.14
N PHE A 635 -10.08 -2.58 -1.15
CA PHE A 635 -10.45 -2.09 -2.48
C PHE A 635 -11.39 -3.03 -3.22
N TRP A 636 -11.21 -4.35 -3.12
CA TRP A 636 -12.14 -5.34 -3.68
C TRP A 636 -13.54 -5.15 -3.12
N ARG A 637 -13.67 -4.96 -1.80
CA ARG A 637 -14.97 -4.75 -1.15
C ARG A 637 -15.63 -3.45 -1.60
N LEU A 638 -14.85 -2.40 -1.91
CA LEU A 638 -15.34 -1.15 -2.51
C LEU A 638 -15.68 -1.29 -4.01
N GLY A 639 -15.44 -2.44 -4.64
CA GLY A 639 -15.66 -2.63 -6.08
C GLY A 639 -14.55 -2.06 -6.96
N VAL A 640 -13.35 -1.84 -6.42
CA VAL A 640 -12.18 -1.37 -7.15
C VAL A 640 -11.30 -2.58 -7.51
N PRO A 641 -11.09 -2.86 -8.81
CA PRO A 641 -10.24 -3.96 -9.26
C PRO A 641 -8.76 -3.70 -8.97
N VAL A 642 -8.00 -4.78 -8.73
CA VAL A 642 -6.56 -4.73 -8.48
C VAL A 642 -5.81 -5.68 -9.41
N VAL A 643 -4.76 -5.16 -10.05
CA VAL A 643 -3.78 -5.92 -10.84
C VAL A 643 -2.51 -6.11 -10.00
N VAL A 644 -1.97 -7.33 -9.97
CA VAL A 644 -0.67 -7.66 -9.37
C VAL A 644 0.27 -8.22 -10.41
N GLY A 645 1.57 -8.11 -10.16
CA GLY A 645 2.56 -8.81 -10.98
C GLY A 645 2.56 -10.32 -10.72
N PRO A 646 3.43 -11.08 -11.43
CA PRO A 646 3.37 -12.53 -11.47
C PRO A 646 3.57 -13.19 -10.10
N HIS A 647 4.33 -12.56 -9.20
CA HIS A 647 4.48 -13.09 -7.84
C HIS A 647 3.20 -13.00 -6.99
N GLY A 648 2.24 -12.16 -7.38
CA GLY A 648 0.94 -12.04 -6.72
C GLY A 648 0.12 -13.33 -6.73
N ILE A 649 0.38 -14.26 -7.65
CA ILE A 649 -0.28 -15.59 -7.64
C ILE A 649 -0.04 -16.36 -6.33
N LYS A 650 1.06 -16.05 -5.63
CA LYS A 650 1.42 -16.68 -4.35
C LYS A 650 0.50 -16.27 -3.19
N TYR A 651 -0.40 -15.29 -3.39
CA TYR A 651 -1.52 -15.04 -2.48
C TYR A 651 -2.64 -16.09 -2.55
N ARG A 652 -2.51 -17.09 -3.43
CA ARG A 652 -3.33 -18.32 -3.48
C ARG A 652 -4.73 -18.18 -4.06
N ARG A 653 -5.20 -16.97 -4.39
CA ARG A 653 -6.56 -16.76 -4.91
C ARG A 653 -6.67 -15.53 -5.79
N MET A 654 -7.27 -15.66 -6.98
CA MET A 654 -7.72 -14.57 -7.84
C MET A 654 -9.24 -14.37 -7.77
N LEU A 655 -9.75 -13.21 -8.17
CA LEU A 655 -11.19 -12.91 -8.22
C LEU A 655 -11.56 -12.57 -9.66
N LEU A 656 -11.89 -13.61 -10.42
CA LEU A 656 -12.04 -13.55 -11.87
C LEU A 656 -13.52 -13.64 -12.22
N GLY A 657 -14.02 -12.63 -12.95
CA GLY A 657 -15.32 -12.72 -13.62
C GLY A 657 -15.25 -13.61 -14.86
N ARG A 658 -16.41 -14.15 -15.23
CA ARG A 658 -16.58 -15.05 -16.39
C ARG A 658 -17.30 -14.30 -17.50
N ALA A 659 -16.55 -13.65 -18.39
CA ALA A 659 -17.11 -12.90 -19.51
C ALA A 659 -17.98 -13.77 -20.45
N ASP A 660 -17.71 -15.08 -20.48
CA ASP A 660 -18.47 -16.08 -21.24
C ASP A 660 -19.84 -16.44 -20.63
N LYS A 661 -20.14 -16.03 -19.39
CA LYS A 661 -21.39 -16.32 -18.68
C LYS A 661 -22.26 -15.09 -18.54
N GLU A 662 -23.18 -14.88 -19.48
CA GLU A 662 -24.02 -13.67 -19.53
C GLU A 662 -24.81 -13.45 -18.24
N GLU A 663 -25.26 -14.52 -17.57
CA GLU A 663 -26.06 -14.48 -16.35
C GLU A 663 -25.36 -13.83 -15.13
N ASP A 664 -24.02 -13.81 -15.11
CA ASP A 664 -23.24 -13.20 -14.02
C ASP A 664 -23.18 -11.64 -14.14
N TRP A 665 -23.62 -11.09 -15.28
CA TRP A 665 -23.50 -9.67 -15.65
C TRP A 665 -24.82 -8.90 -15.71
N TYR A 666 -25.88 -9.43 -15.09
CA TYR A 666 -27.14 -8.70 -14.91
C TYR A 666 -27.17 -7.93 -13.59
N VAL A 667 -27.66 -6.70 -13.63
CA VAL A 667 -27.96 -5.84 -12.47
C VAL A 667 -29.36 -5.26 -12.60
N TYR A 668 -29.80 -4.45 -11.64
CA TYR A 668 -31.02 -3.65 -11.77
C TYR A 668 -30.73 -2.29 -12.37
N ASP A 669 -31.61 -1.80 -13.23
CA ASP A 669 -31.69 -0.38 -13.52
C ASP A 669 -32.46 0.32 -12.38
N ALA A 670 -31.80 1.24 -11.68
CA ALA A 670 -32.37 1.94 -10.53
C ALA A 670 -33.59 2.81 -10.87
N ARG A 671 -33.79 3.17 -12.15
CA ARG A 671 -34.95 3.97 -12.60
C ARG A 671 -36.17 3.09 -12.81
N THR A 672 -36.00 1.94 -13.47
CA THR A 672 -37.13 1.10 -13.91
C THR A 672 -37.36 -0.14 -13.02
N GLY A 673 -36.34 -0.59 -12.31
CA GLY A 673 -36.31 -1.85 -11.56
C GLY A 673 -36.10 -3.09 -12.43
N GLU A 674 -35.91 -2.94 -13.73
CA GLU A 674 -35.70 -4.06 -14.66
C GLU A 674 -34.28 -4.61 -14.56
N LYS A 675 -34.11 -5.90 -14.88
CA LYS A 675 -32.80 -6.50 -15.00
C LYS A 675 -32.16 -6.11 -16.34
N VAL A 676 -30.96 -5.57 -16.27
CA VAL A 676 -30.19 -5.07 -17.43
C VAL A 676 -28.80 -5.69 -17.44
N TYR A 677 -28.32 -6.04 -18.62
CA TYR A 677 -26.97 -6.53 -18.81
C TYR A 677 -25.98 -5.37 -18.85
N VAL A 678 -24.90 -5.47 -18.07
CA VAL A 678 -23.88 -4.41 -17.96
C VAL A 678 -22.55 -4.72 -18.60
N GLY A 679 -22.39 -5.94 -19.14
CA GLY A 679 -21.12 -6.42 -19.68
C GLY A 679 -20.07 -6.70 -18.60
N PRO A 680 -18.94 -7.30 -19.00
CA PRO A 680 -17.81 -7.59 -18.11
C PRO A 680 -17.00 -6.34 -17.74
N ALA A 681 -17.66 -5.32 -17.16
CA ALA A 681 -17.05 -4.03 -16.82
C ALA A 681 -17.20 -3.72 -15.31
N PRO A 682 -16.13 -3.78 -14.49
CA PRO A 682 -14.84 -4.42 -14.78
C PRO A 682 -14.97 -5.96 -14.80
N GLU A 683 -14.14 -6.62 -15.62
CA GLU A 683 -14.21 -8.08 -15.81
C GLU A 683 -13.67 -8.85 -14.62
N HIS A 684 -12.61 -8.35 -14.00
CA HIS A 684 -11.95 -8.99 -12.87
C HIS A 684 -11.87 -8.01 -11.72
N LEU A 685 -11.91 -8.55 -10.50
CA LEU A 685 -11.69 -7.77 -9.28
C LEU A 685 -10.26 -7.96 -8.75
N PHE A 686 -9.65 -9.12 -9.04
CA PHE A 686 -8.24 -9.37 -8.73
C PHE A 686 -7.59 -10.24 -9.80
N TYR A 687 -6.59 -9.69 -10.48
CA TYR A 687 -5.92 -10.29 -11.64
C TYR A 687 -4.39 -10.25 -11.48
N ALA A 688 -3.71 -11.31 -11.90
CA ALA A 688 -2.25 -11.36 -11.95
C ALA A 688 -1.79 -11.31 -13.40
N ALA A 689 -1.08 -10.24 -13.77
CA ALA A 689 -0.45 -10.10 -15.08
C ALA A 689 1.01 -10.58 -15.01
N GLU A 690 1.48 -11.21 -16.08
CA GLU A 690 2.83 -11.72 -16.21
C GLU A 690 3.82 -10.62 -16.63
N THR A 691 3.41 -9.75 -17.55
CA THR A 691 4.27 -8.66 -18.06
C THR A 691 3.62 -7.28 -17.89
N LYS A 692 4.44 -6.23 -17.94
CA LYS A 692 3.93 -4.85 -17.88
C LYS A 692 3.01 -4.53 -19.06
N GLU A 693 3.25 -5.13 -20.22
CA GLU A 693 2.41 -4.95 -21.41
C GLU A 693 1.00 -5.47 -21.18
N GLU A 694 0.89 -6.67 -20.61
CA GLU A 694 -0.38 -7.24 -20.18
C GLU A 694 -1.04 -6.42 -19.08
N ALA A 695 -0.27 -5.99 -18.09
CA ALA A 695 -0.78 -5.13 -17.04
C ALA A 695 -1.39 -3.85 -17.63
N MET A 696 -0.71 -3.17 -18.56
CA MET A 696 -1.22 -1.94 -19.19
C MET A 696 -2.53 -2.17 -19.95
N VAL A 697 -2.61 -3.22 -20.76
CA VAL A 697 -3.84 -3.56 -21.48
C VAL A 697 -4.98 -3.85 -20.50
N MET A 698 -4.71 -4.64 -19.46
CA MET A 698 -5.70 -5.01 -18.45
C MET A 698 -6.14 -3.81 -17.60
N ILE A 699 -5.24 -2.91 -17.23
CA ILE A 699 -5.57 -1.69 -16.48
C ILE A 699 -6.55 -0.81 -17.27
N ALA A 700 -6.31 -0.59 -18.57
CA ALA A 700 -7.23 0.19 -19.41
C ALA A 700 -8.62 -0.47 -19.51
N LYS A 701 -8.66 -1.79 -19.70
CA LYS A 701 -9.89 -2.58 -19.75
C LYS A 701 -10.68 -2.50 -18.45
N LEU A 702 -10.01 -2.70 -17.31
CA LEU A 702 -10.63 -2.72 -15.98
C LEU A 702 -11.06 -1.33 -15.49
N CYS A 703 -10.73 -0.24 -16.20
CA CYS A 703 -11.28 1.10 -15.93
C CYS A 703 -12.68 1.32 -16.52
N MET A 704 -13.15 0.48 -17.44
CA MET A 704 -14.50 0.59 -18.01
C MET A 704 -15.56 0.34 -16.94
N ARG A 705 -16.65 1.11 -16.99
CA ARG A 705 -17.75 1.01 -16.04
C ARG A 705 -19.10 0.93 -16.75
N PRO A 706 -20.07 0.19 -16.20
CA PRO A 706 -21.39 0.03 -16.82
C PRO A 706 -22.06 1.36 -17.21
N ASN A 707 -21.92 2.39 -16.38
CA ASN A 707 -22.55 3.70 -16.53
C ASN A 707 -21.76 4.69 -17.40
N ASP A 708 -20.63 4.30 -18.00
CA ASP A 708 -19.87 5.22 -18.87
C ASP A 708 -20.82 5.88 -19.90
N THR A 709 -20.70 7.17 -20.15
CA THR A 709 -21.45 7.78 -21.26
C THR A 709 -20.94 7.21 -22.59
N THR A 710 -21.66 7.47 -23.67
CA THR A 710 -21.20 7.12 -25.01
C THR A 710 -19.82 7.70 -25.33
N LYS A 711 -19.62 9.00 -25.05
CA LYS A 711 -18.32 9.66 -25.21
C LYS A 711 -17.25 9.04 -24.32
N GLY A 712 -17.55 8.82 -23.04
CA GLY A 712 -16.59 8.23 -22.12
C GLY A 712 -16.20 6.79 -22.48
N ARG A 713 -17.16 5.98 -22.92
CA ARG A 713 -16.90 4.61 -23.39
C ARG A 713 -16.02 4.61 -24.63
N ALA A 714 -16.29 5.50 -25.60
CA ALA A 714 -15.46 5.65 -26.78
C ALA A 714 -14.01 6.00 -26.43
N ILE A 715 -13.79 6.90 -25.46
CA ILE A 715 -12.43 7.25 -24.97
C ILE A 715 -11.74 6.02 -24.36
N LYS A 716 -12.41 5.29 -23.46
CA LYS A 716 -11.84 4.10 -22.80
C LYS A 716 -11.55 2.98 -23.81
N LEU A 717 -12.45 2.74 -24.76
CA LEU A 717 -12.24 1.79 -25.87
C LEU A 717 -11.05 2.20 -26.72
N THR A 718 -10.91 3.48 -27.04
CA THR A 718 -9.75 3.99 -27.80
C THR A 718 -8.45 3.64 -27.09
N HIS A 719 -8.34 3.87 -25.78
CA HIS A 719 -7.11 3.51 -25.04
C HIS A 719 -6.88 2.01 -24.97
N TYR A 720 -7.93 1.21 -24.74
CA TYR A 720 -7.82 -0.24 -24.67
C TYR A 720 -7.33 -0.83 -26.01
N ILE A 721 -7.96 -0.42 -27.11
CA ILE A 721 -7.63 -0.89 -28.46
C ILE A 721 -6.23 -0.44 -28.87
N ASP A 722 -5.89 0.83 -28.62
CA ASP A 722 -4.56 1.36 -28.95
C ASP A 722 -3.46 0.61 -28.19
N LEU A 723 -3.63 0.37 -26.88
CA LEU A 723 -2.69 -0.42 -26.10
C LEU A 723 -2.57 -1.84 -26.64
N HIS A 724 -3.69 -2.49 -26.95
CA HIS A 724 -3.70 -3.85 -27.48
C HIS A 724 -3.01 -3.93 -28.86
N LYS A 725 -3.30 -3.01 -29.78
CA LYS A 725 -2.66 -2.95 -31.09
C LYS A 725 -1.17 -2.64 -31.00
N ARG A 726 -0.77 -1.68 -30.17
CA ARG A 726 0.64 -1.27 -30.03
C ARG A 726 1.49 -2.33 -29.33
N LEU A 727 0.93 -3.04 -28.35
CA LEU A 727 1.68 -3.98 -27.51
C LEU A 727 1.57 -5.44 -27.99
N TYR A 728 0.44 -5.83 -28.60
CA TYR A 728 0.19 -7.19 -29.08
C TYR A 728 0.02 -7.31 -30.59
N GLY A 729 -0.08 -6.20 -31.32
CA GLY A 729 -0.22 -6.21 -32.79
C GLY A 729 -1.60 -6.61 -33.30
N THR A 730 -2.59 -6.76 -32.43
CA THR A 730 -3.92 -7.30 -32.76
C THR A 730 -5.05 -6.45 -32.19
N MET A 731 -6.29 -6.64 -32.67
CA MET A 731 -7.50 -6.06 -32.08
C MET A 731 -7.98 -6.94 -30.90
N PRO A 732 -8.51 -6.37 -29.80
CA PRO A 732 -9.14 -7.16 -28.75
C PRO A 732 -10.29 -8.04 -29.27
N GLU A 733 -10.26 -9.33 -28.96
CA GLU A 733 -11.26 -10.30 -29.43
C GLU A 733 -12.66 -10.11 -28.81
N ASP A 734 -12.70 -9.47 -27.64
CA ASP A 734 -13.87 -9.28 -26.78
C ASP A 734 -14.46 -7.87 -26.86
N ILE A 735 -14.02 -7.03 -27.80
CA ILE A 735 -14.48 -5.65 -27.96
C ILE A 735 -16.01 -5.52 -28.04
N HIS A 736 -16.66 -6.50 -28.69
CA HIS A 736 -18.11 -6.58 -28.83
C HIS A 736 -18.86 -6.66 -27.49
N LEU A 737 -18.21 -7.07 -26.40
CA LEU A 737 -18.80 -7.10 -25.05
C LEU A 737 -18.83 -5.72 -24.38
N PHE A 738 -18.04 -4.76 -24.90
CA PHE A 738 -17.86 -3.42 -24.33
C PHE A 738 -18.49 -2.30 -25.17
N VAL A 739 -19.00 -2.61 -26.37
CA VAL A 739 -19.82 -1.71 -27.18
C VAL A 739 -21.28 -1.93 -26.82
N ARG A 740 -22.00 -0.88 -26.39
CA ARG A 740 -23.43 -0.97 -26.04
C ARG A 740 -24.32 -0.37 -27.13
N THR A 741 -23.85 0.70 -27.76
CA THR A 741 -24.48 1.34 -28.93
C THR A 741 -23.42 1.63 -29.99
N LEU A 742 -23.82 1.85 -31.24
CA LEU A 742 -22.87 2.23 -32.30
C LEU A 742 -22.15 3.56 -32.02
N ALA A 743 -22.70 4.38 -31.14
CA ALA A 743 -22.09 5.63 -30.75
C ALA A 743 -20.92 5.45 -29.76
N ASP A 744 -20.82 4.28 -29.07
CA ASP A 744 -19.67 3.95 -28.23
C ASP A 744 -18.40 3.70 -29.08
N VAL A 745 -18.56 3.46 -30.40
CA VAL A 745 -17.46 3.09 -31.29
C VAL A 745 -16.57 4.31 -31.60
N PRO A 746 -15.26 4.26 -31.36
CA PRO A 746 -14.33 5.32 -31.75
C PRO A 746 -14.39 5.62 -33.25
N ILE A 747 -14.52 6.91 -33.60
CA ILE A 747 -14.73 7.36 -34.99
C ILE A 747 -13.61 6.86 -35.93
N THR A 748 -12.37 6.89 -35.47
CA THR A 748 -11.19 6.50 -36.26
C THR A 748 -11.09 5.00 -36.54
N MET A 749 -11.88 4.17 -35.84
CA MET A 749 -11.84 2.71 -35.94
C MET A 749 -13.22 2.12 -36.27
N LYS A 750 -14.15 2.95 -36.77
CA LYS A 750 -15.55 2.58 -36.91
C LYS A 750 -15.78 1.38 -37.82
N ASP A 751 -15.20 1.38 -39.02
CA ASP A 751 -15.43 0.34 -40.01
C ASP A 751 -14.95 -1.04 -39.54
N GLU A 752 -13.76 -1.08 -38.92
CA GLU A 752 -13.17 -2.30 -38.38
C GLU A 752 -14.01 -2.87 -37.22
N ILE A 753 -14.46 -2.01 -36.29
CA ILE A 753 -15.23 -2.44 -35.13
C ILE A 753 -16.63 -2.89 -35.55
N VAL A 754 -17.32 -2.15 -36.43
CA VAL A 754 -18.66 -2.52 -36.91
C VAL A 754 -18.64 -3.90 -37.56
N LYS A 755 -17.62 -4.21 -38.37
CA LYS A 755 -17.46 -5.54 -38.94
C LYS A 755 -17.36 -6.63 -37.87
N ILE A 756 -16.59 -6.40 -36.80
CA ILE A 756 -16.49 -7.35 -35.67
C ILE A 756 -17.85 -7.51 -34.96
N LEU A 757 -18.60 -6.43 -34.78
CA LEU A 757 -19.93 -6.47 -34.16
C LEU A 757 -20.89 -7.33 -34.99
N GLU A 758 -20.88 -7.17 -36.31
CA GLU A 758 -21.69 -7.98 -37.24
C GLU A 758 -21.30 -9.46 -37.18
N GLU A 759 -20.00 -9.77 -37.25
CA GLU A 759 -19.47 -11.14 -37.16
C GLU A 759 -19.83 -11.82 -35.82
N LYS A 760 -19.90 -11.06 -34.73
CA LYS A 760 -20.23 -11.56 -33.39
C LYS A 760 -21.74 -11.56 -33.09
N GLY A 761 -22.60 -11.19 -34.05
CA GLY A 761 -24.05 -11.15 -33.85
C GLY A 761 -24.49 -10.19 -32.75
N TRP A 762 -23.75 -9.08 -32.59
CA TRP A 762 -23.97 -8.09 -31.56
C TRP A 762 -25.35 -7.43 -31.65
N LYS A 763 -25.91 -7.06 -30.50
CA LYS A 763 -27.19 -6.35 -30.39
C LYS A 763 -27.02 -5.12 -29.53
N GLU A 764 -27.63 -4.02 -29.95
CA GLU A 764 -27.66 -2.78 -29.21
C GLU A 764 -28.35 -2.96 -27.85
N ARG A 765 -27.78 -2.35 -26.80
CA ARG A 765 -28.27 -2.42 -25.42
C ARG A 765 -28.32 -1.00 -24.83
N PRO A 766 -29.32 -0.67 -24.00
CA PRO A 766 -29.42 0.65 -23.39
C PRO A 766 -28.31 0.88 -22.36
N ILE A 767 -27.96 2.14 -22.14
CA ILE A 767 -27.06 2.55 -21.05
C ILE A 767 -27.87 2.59 -19.75
N PRO A 768 -27.59 1.72 -18.76
CA PRO A 768 -28.42 1.60 -17.57
C PRO A 768 -28.10 2.65 -16.51
N ASP A 769 -28.96 2.78 -15.50
CA ASP A 769 -28.63 3.34 -14.18
C ASP A 769 -28.34 2.19 -13.18
N PRO A 770 -27.18 1.51 -13.31
CA PRO A 770 -26.93 0.19 -12.72
C PRO A 770 -26.86 0.20 -11.18
N THR A 771 -27.47 -0.79 -10.55
CA THR A 771 -27.29 -1.08 -9.13
C THR A 771 -27.47 -2.56 -8.82
N LEU A 772 -26.66 -3.08 -7.89
CA LEU A 772 -26.82 -4.40 -7.28
C LEU A 772 -27.73 -4.37 -6.05
N LEU A 773 -28.23 -3.20 -5.65
CA LEU A 773 -29.00 -3.00 -4.43
C LEU A 773 -30.48 -2.73 -4.76
N PRO A 774 -31.39 -3.69 -4.53
CA PRO A 774 -32.82 -3.49 -4.79
C PRO A 774 -33.41 -2.28 -4.06
N ARG A 775 -32.91 -1.94 -2.86
CA ARG A 775 -33.35 -0.78 -2.07
C ARG A 775 -33.09 0.57 -2.74
N LEU A 776 -32.28 0.64 -3.80
CA LEU A 776 -31.99 1.86 -4.54
C LEU A 776 -32.88 2.05 -5.78
N ILE A 777 -33.76 1.09 -6.08
CA ILE A 777 -34.73 1.19 -7.17
C ILE A 777 -35.78 2.26 -6.82
N ARG A 778 -35.93 3.27 -7.68
CA ARG A 778 -36.76 4.47 -7.45
C ARG A 778 -38.25 4.24 -7.66
N LYS A 779 -38.64 3.10 -8.25
CA LYS A 779 -40.03 2.86 -8.65
C LYS A 779 -40.92 2.67 -7.41
N ARG A 780 -41.61 3.75 -7.01
CA ARG A 780 -42.91 3.68 -6.33
C ARG A 780 -43.89 3.11 -7.34
N LYS A 781 -44.20 1.83 -7.25
CA LYS A 781 -45.43 1.33 -7.85
C LYS A 781 -46.56 1.62 -6.87
N GLU A 782 -47.52 2.40 -7.34
CA GLU A 782 -48.92 2.28 -6.97
C GLU A 782 -49.31 0.80 -7.05
N GLU A 783 -49.15 0.09 -5.93
CA GLU A 783 -49.79 -1.19 -5.65
C GLU A 783 -50.36 -1.05 -4.22
N GLN A 784 -51.38 -0.20 -4.09
CA GLN A 784 -52.48 -0.49 -3.17
C GLN A 784 -53.53 -1.26 -3.98
N PRO A 785 -54.05 -2.40 -3.49
CA PRO A 785 -55.36 -2.87 -3.95
C PRO A 785 -56.44 -1.86 -3.59
#